data_AF-A0A922JT12-F1
#
_entry.id   AF-A0A922JT12-F1
#
_cell.length_a   1.000
_cell.length_b   1.000
_cell.length_c   1.000
_cell.angle_alpha   90.00
_cell.angle_beta   90.00
_cell.angle_gamma   90.00
#
_symmetry.space_group_name_H-M   'P 1'
#
loop_
_entity.id
_entity.type
_entity.pdbx_description
1 polymer ?
#
loop_
_entity_poly.entity_id
_entity_poly.type
_entity_poly.pdbx_seq_one_letter_code
_entity_poly.pdbx_strand_id
1 'polypeptide(L)'
;MASIRALITEPFHRFIHNDFHETVAKMTLVDRLLFLIIHFIDKLGIWHRLPVFLGLIYLAIRRHLHEEYNLFNVGRSPVGVRFNPMDYPYRTADGKYNDPFNEGAGSEGTFFGRNVLPVDQKKELMKPDPMVVATKLLARRKFTDTGMQFNMIAASWIQFMIHDWIDHLEDTKQIELTAPREVANQCPLKSFKFYKTKEVPTDFYEIKEGGLNIRTPWWDGSAIYGSNAERLQKVRTLKDGKLKIDSNNDLLLHDQDGTPVSGDVRNGWAGISTLQALFIKEHNAVCDTLKKEYRDLDDEELYHRARLVTSAVIAKVHTIDWTVELLKTDTLRAAMRTNWYGLLGKKFKDTFGHVGGAILGGLVGLKKPNNHGVPYSLTEEFVSVYRMHSLLPEHLDLRDISVTPGPNKSPPLIEKVPMPNLIGHKGEKTLANIGFAKQMVSMGHQACGALELWNYPTWLRDVIPQEVDGHDRPDHVDLPSLEVYRDRERSVARYNEFRRGLLLIPISKWEDLTDDEEAIRELEEVYGDDVEELDLLVGLMAEKKIKGFAISETAFIIFLIMASRRLEADRFFTSNFNEEAYTKKGFEWVNTTESLKDVIERHYPELIKKWMNSASAFTVWDSPPESHNPIPLYLRVPK
;
A
#
# COMPACT_ATOMS: atom_id res chain seq x y z
N MET A 1 -36.31 -15.58 22.09
CA MET A 1 -35.73 -15.05 20.83
C MET A 1 -34.65 -15.94 20.22
N ALA A 2 -33.75 -16.57 20.99
CA ALA A 2 -32.71 -17.45 20.43
C ALA A 2 -33.25 -18.67 19.65
N SER A 3 -34.35 -19.29 20.12
CA SER A 3 -35.00 -20.43 19.44
C SER A 3 -35.68 -20.06 18.11
N ILE A 4 -36.21 -18.84 17.97
CA ILE A 4 -36.81 -18.35 16.71
C ILE A 4 -35.70 -18.00 15.70
N ARG A 5 -34.57 -17.46 16.17
CA ARG A 5 -33.39 -17.21 15.31
C ARG A 5 -32.88 -18.49 14.66
N ALA A 6 -32.74 -19.57 15.42
CA ALA A 6 -32.30 -20.87 14.88
C ALA A 6 -33.26 -21.42 13.82
N LEU A 7 -34.57 -21.38 14.08
CA LEU A 7 -35.64 -21.87 13.19
C LEU A 7 -35.75 -21.11 11.86
N ILE A 8 -35.48 -19.80 11.85
CA ILE A 8 -35.47 -18.98 10.61
C ILE A 8 -34.21 -19.27 9.78
N THR A 9 -33.12 -19.74 10.40
CA THR A 9 -31.79 -19.81 9.76
C THR A 9 -31.37 -21.20 9.30
N GLU A 10 -31.98 -22.26 9.86
CA GLU A 10 -31.73 -23.65 9.47
C GLU A 10 -31.92 -23.91 7.95
N PRO A 11 -32.95 -23.35 7.27
CA PRO A 11 -33.12 -23.54 5.83
C PRO A 11 -31.99 -22.92 4.99
N PHE A 12 -31.35 -21.86 5.50
CA PHE A 12 -30.31 -21.12 4.78
C PHE A 12 -28.92 -21.73 4.93
N HIS A 13 -28.73 -22.61 5.92
CA HIS A 13 -27.45 -23.27 6.21
C HIS A 13 -26.90 -24.05 5.00
N ARG A 14 -27.80 -24.63 4.18
CA ARG A 14 -27.46 -25.37 2.96
C ARG A 14 -26.89 -24.49 1.84
N PHE A 15 -27.11 -23.18 1.90
CA PHE A 15 -26.62 -22.23 0.90
C PHE A 15 -25.30 -21.56 1.30
N ILE A 16 -24.79 -21.83 2.49
CA ILE A 16 -23.52 -21.30 3.01
C ILE A 16 -22.45 -22.39 2.93
N HIS A 17 -21.28 -22.07 2.42
CA HIS A 17 -20.11 -22.96 2.44
C HIS A 17 -19.78 -23.38 3.89
N ASN A 18 -19.44 -24.65 4.10
CA ASN A 18 -19.32 -25.24 5.44
C ASN A 18 -18.37 -24.46 6.36
N ASP A 19 -17.25 -24.02 5.81
CA ASP A 19 -16.21 -23.29 6.54
C ASP A 19 -16.67 -21.94 7.12
N PHE A 20 -17.81 -21.41 6.69
CA PHE A 20 -18.35 -20.16 7.20
C PHE A 20 -19.45 -20.34 8.26
N HIS A 21 -19.87 -21.56 8.57
CA HIS A 21 -20.99 -21.80 9.48
C HIS A 21 -20.74 -21.19 10.86
N GLU A 22 -19.54 -21.31 11.41
CA GLU A 22 -19.20 -20.73 12.71
C GLU A 22 -19.22 -19.19 12.69
N THR A 23 -18.54 -18.58 11.70
CA THR A 23 -18.47 -17.12 11.58
C THR A 23 -19.86 -16.52 11.35
N VAL A 24 -20.66 -17.12 10.47
CA VAL A 24 -22.03 -16.65 10.18
C VAL A 24 -22.98 -16.87 11.36
N ALA A 25 -22.72 -17.87 12.21
CA ALA A 25 -23.48 -18.07 13.43
C ALA A 25 -23.30 -16.90 14.43
N LYS A 26 -22.12 -16.27 14.45
CA LYS A 26 -21.78 -15.10 15.28
C LYS A 26 -22.35 -13.78 14.74
N MET A 27 -22.69 -13.73 13.45
CA MET A 27 -23.23 -12.52 12.80
C MET A 27 -24.60 -12.10 13.33
N THR A 28 -24.88 -10.80 13.25
CA THR A 28 -26.25 -10.27 13.44
C THR A 28 -27.20 -10.80 12.37
N LEU A 29 -28.53 -10.66 12.57
CA LEU A 29 -29.51 -11.12 11.59
C LEU A 29 -29.37 -10.39 10.24
N VAL A 30 -29.06 -9.09 10.29
CA VAL A 30 -28.86 -8.27 9.09
C VAL A 30 -27.58 -8.69 8.38
N ASP A 31 -26.48 -8.82 9.10
CA ASP A 31 -25.19 -9.20 8.52
C ASP A 31 -25.22 -10.60 7.93
N ARG A 32 -25.97 -11.53 8.54
CA ARG A 32 -26.20 -12.86 7.98
C ARG A 32 -26.91 -12.81 6.63
N LEU A 33 -27.93 -11.95 6.48
CA LEU A 33 -28.61 -11.74 5.21
C LEU A 33 -27.68 -11.11 4.17
N LEU A 34 -26.91 -10.11 4.58
CA LEU A 34 -25.90 -9.45 3.74
C LEU A 34 -24.83 -10.46 3.27
N PHE A 35 -24.34 -11.31 4.17
CA PHE A 35 -23.42 -12.39 3.87
C PHE A 35 -24.01 -13.36 2.85
N LEU A 36 -25.26 -13.79 3.02
CA LEU A 36 -25.93 -14.68 2.06
C LEU A 36 -25.98 -14.06 0.65
N ILE A 37 -26.23 -12.75 0.55
CA ILE A 37 -26.24 -12.02 -0.72
C ILE A 37 -24.85 -12.04 -1.38
N ILE A 38 -23.81 -11.63 -0.67
CA ILE A 38 -22.46 -11.59 -1.24
C ILE A 38 -21.94 -12.99 -1.55
N HIS A 39 -22.19 -13.96 -0.68
CA HIS A 39 -21.75 -15.35 -0.85
C HIS A 39 -22.42 -16.02 -2.06
N PHE A 40 -23.69 -15.69 -2.33
CA PHE A 40 -24.36 -16.14 -3.55
C PHE A 40 -23.71 -15.55 -4.81
N ILE A 41 -23.37 -14.26 -4.79
CA ILE A 41 -22.67 -13.61 -5.91
C ILE A 41 -21.26 -14.20 -6.10
N ASP A 42 -20.58 -14.53 -5.01
CA ASP A 42 -19.24 -15.14 -5.02
C ASP A 42 -19.25 -16.55 -5.62
N LYS A 43 -20.26 -17.37 -5.28
CA LYS A 43 -20.46 -18.69 -5.90
C LYS A 43 -20.64 -18.63 -7.41
N LEU A 44 -21.17 -17.52 -7.92
CA LEU A 44 -21.30 -17.29 -9.36
C LEU A 44 -20.02 -16.70 -9.97
N GLY A 45 -19.12 -16.12 -9.16
CA GLY A 45 -17.88 -15.49 -9.61
C GLY A 45 -18.14 -14.27 -10.51
N ILE A 46 -19.18 -13.48 -10.22
CA ILE A 46 -19.66 -12.44 -11.15
C ILE A 46 -19.59 -11.00 -10.65
N TRP A 47 -19.22 -10.69 -9.39
CA TRP A 47 -19.36 -9.32 -8.89
C TRP A 47 -18.62 -8.28 -9.75
N HIS A 48 -17.42 -8.64 -10.23
CA HIS A 48 -16.58 -7.80 -11.09
C HIS A 48 -17.04 -7.77 -12.56
N ARG A 49 -18.10 -8.53 -12.89
CA ARG A 49 -18.80 -8.54 -14.19
C ARG A 49 -20.19 -7.90 -14.11
N LEU A 50 -20.64 -7.51 -12.92
CA LEU A 50 -21.91 -6.80 -12.75
C LEU A 50 -21.80 -5.37 -13.31
N PRO A 51 -22.93 -4.75 -13.72
CA PRO A 51 -23.00 -3.31 -13.92
C PRO A 51 -22.39 -2.55 -12.74
N VAL A 52 -21.68 -1.46 -13.00
CA VAL A 52 -20.88 -0.75 -11.99
C VAL A 52 -21.66 -0.47 -10.71
N PHE A 53 -22.90 0.04 -10.79
CA PHE A 53 -23.69 0.33 -9.59
C PHE A 53 -23.99 -0.90 -8.72
N LEU A 54 -24.19 -2.08 -9.32
CA LEU A 54 -24.37 -3.34 -8.58
C LEU A 54 -23.05 -3.82 -7.99
N GLY A 55 -21.95 -3.67 -8.72
CA GLY A 55 -20.60 -3.92 -8.19
C GLY A 55 -20.28 -3.04 -6.98
N LEU A 56 -20.66 -1.76 -7.00
CA LEU A 56 -20.50 -0.86 -5.85
C LEU A 56 -21.34 -1.28 -4.64
N ILE A 57 -22.58 -1.74 -4.86
CA ILE A 57 -23.42 -2.28 -3.77
C ILE A 57 -22.77 -3.52 -3.17
N TYR A 58 -22.31 -4.45 -3.99
CA TYR A 58 -21.57 -5.63 -3.54
C TYR A 58 -20.35 -5.24 -2.69
N LEU A 59 -19.51 -4.31 -3.17
CA LEU A 59 -18.32 -3.85 -2.44
C LEU A 59 -18.67 -3.14 -1.13
N ALA A 60 -19.74 -2.35 -1.10
CA ALA A 60 -20.19 -1.68 0.12
C ALA A 60 -20.64 -2.70 1.19
N ILE A 61 -21.39 -3.72 0.78
CA ILE A 61 -21.83 -4.80 1.69
C ILE A 61 -20.63 -5.61 2.18
N ARG A 62 -19.73 -6.02 1.27
CA ARG A 62 -18.54 -6.79 1.64
C ARG A 62 -17.63 -6.00 2.56
N ARG A 63 -17.40 -4.70 2.29
CA ARG A 63 -16.63 -3.83 3.18
C ARG A 63 -17.24 -3.73 4.57
N HIS A 64 -18.55 -3.50 4.68
CA HIS A 64 -19.26 -3.46 5.96
C HIS A 64 -19.04 -4.75 6.78
N LEU A 65 -19.16 -5.92 6.15
CA LEU A 65 -18.90 -7.20 6.83
C LEU A 65 -17.44 -7.31 7.32
N HIS A 66 -16.48 -6.82 6.55
CA HIS A 66 -15.09 -6.83 7.01
C HIS A 66 -14.82 -5.81 8.12
N GLU A 67 -15.47 -4.64 8.10
CA GLU A 67 -15.39 -3.64 9.17
C GLU A 67 -15.90 -4.21 10.50
N GLU A 68 -16.94 -5.04 10.47
CA GLU A 68 -17.52 -5.67 11.67
C GLU A 68 -16.77 -6.94 12.14
N TYR A 69 -16.27 -7.77 11.21
CA TYR A 69 -15.81 -9.13 11.55
C TYR A 69 -14.32 -9.39 11.26
N ASN A 70 -13.59 -8.42 10.69
CA ASN A 70 -12.18 -8.57 10.30
C ASN A 70 -11.30 -7.41 10.78
N LEU A 71 -11.62 -6.83 11.93
CA LEU A 71 -10.74 -5.88 12.62
C LEU A 71 -10.49 -6.40 14.04
N PHE A 72 -9.28 -6.87 14.28
CA PHE A 72 -8.85 -7.41 15.57
C PHE A 72 -7.79 -6.50 16.18
N ASN A 73 -8.06 -6.01 17.38
CA ASN A 73 -7.09 -5.28 18.18
C ASN A 73 -5.99 -6.23 18.70
N VAL A 74 -4.75 -5.76 18.78
CA VAL A 74 -3.62 -6.50 19.33
C VAL A 74 -2.97 -5.69 20.44
N GLY A 75 -2.72 -6.32 21.58
CA GLY A 75 -2.16 -5.65 22.75
C GLY A 75 -3.15 -4.71 23.43
N ARG A 76 -2.71 -4.11 24.54
CA ARG A 76 -3.51 -3.09 25.23
C ARG A 76 -3.50 -1.84 24.38
N SER A 77 -4.69 -1.31 24.11
CA SER A 77 -4.83 0.02 23.50
C SER A 77 -4.07 1.02 24.38
N PRO A 78 -3.16 1.83 23.83
CA PRO A 78 -2.35 2.78 24.59
C PRO A 78 -3.18 4.00 25.01
N VAL A 79 -4.23 3.77 25.79
CA VAL A 79 -5.10 4.81 26.33
C VAL A 79 -4.29 5.57 27.39
N GLY A 80 -3.64 6.64 26.94
CA GLY A 80 -2.98 7.61 27.80
C GLY A 80 -3.98 8.45 28.61
N VAL A 81 -3.51 9.58 29.14
CA VAL A 81 -4.40 10.52 29.84
C VAL A 81 -5.34 11.15 28.82
N ARG A 82 -6.59 11.44 29.22
CA ARG A 82 -7.51 12.19 28.36
C ARG A 82 -6.87 13.52 27.97
N PHE A 83 -6.80 13.79 26.67
CA PHE A 83 -6.29 15.02 26.11
C PHE A 83 -7.39 15.75 25.34
N ASN A 84 -7.18 17.03 25.05
CA ASN A 84 -8.05 17.80 24.19
C ASN A 84 -7.51 17.76 22.75
N PRO A 85 -8.23 17.18 21.78
CA PRO A 85 -7.75 17.10 20.39
C PRO A 85 -7.50 18.46 19.72
N MET A 86 -8.07 19.54 20.26
CA MET A 86 -7.86 20.91 19.80
C MET A 86 -6.47 21.46 20.16
N ASP A 87 -5.80 20.88 21.15
CA ASP A 87 -4.42 21.24 21.51
C ASP A 87 -3.41 20.67 20.50
N TYR A 88 -3.85 19.69 19.68
CA TYR A 88 -3.08 19.05 18.62
C TYR A 88 -3.81 19.18 17.27
N PRO A 89 -3.94 20.41 16.71
CA PRO A 89 -4.60 20.66 15.43
C PRO A 89 -3.69 20.36 14.23
N TYR A 90 -2.66 19.53 14.42
CA TYR A 90 -1.62 19.17 13.45
C TYR A 90 -1.17 17.72 13.64
N ARG A 91 -0.49 17.16 12.62
CA ARG A 91 0.10 15.81 12.69
C ARG A 91 1.38 15.87 13.53
N THR A 92 1.43 15.16 14.65
CA THR A 92 2.61 15.14 15.52
C THR A 92 3.77 14.37 14.91
N ALA A 93 4.96 14.53 15.45
CA ALA A 93 6.16 13.87 14.91
C ALA A 93 6.10 12.34 15.00
N ASP A 94 5.46 11.80 16.05
CA ASP A 94 5.38 10.37 16.36
C ASP A 94 4.00 9.75 16.13
N GLY A 95 3.05 10.51 15.55
CA GLY A 95 1.68 10.04 15.28
C GLY A 95 0.74 9.99 16.48
N LYS A 96 1.17 10.38 17.68
CA LYS A 96 0.29 10.50 18.85
C LYS A 96 -0.80 11.57 18.69
N TYR A 97 -1.78 11.52 19.58
CA TYR A 97 -2.85 12.49 19.73
C TYR A 97 -3.79 12.60 18.53
N ASN A 98 -3.78 11.64 17.59
CA ASN A 98 -4.73 11.63 16.49
C ASN A 98 -6.10 11.07 16.93
N ASP A 99 -6.20 9.85 17.46
CA ASP A 99 -7.50 9.35 17.95
C ASP A 99 -7.94 10.16 19.19
N PRO A 100 -9.10 10.85 19.17
CA PRO A 100 -9.57 11.67 20.29
C PRO A 100 -9.69 10.95 21.64
N PHE A 101 -9.75 9.62 21.62
CA PHE A 101 -10.00 8.78 22.79
C PHE A 101 -8.80 7.89 23.13
N ASN A 102 -7.75 7.89 22.31
CA ASN A 102 -6.57 7.07 22.49
C ASN A 102 -5.30 7.83 22.05
N GLU A 103 -4.55 8.34 23.03
CA GLU A 103 -3.33 9.12 22.81
C GLU A 103 -2.34 8.43 21.88
N GLY A 104 -2.12 7.12 22.05
CA GLY A 104 -1.12 6.38 21.31
C GLY A 104 -1.64 5.66 20.07
N ALA A 105 -2.93 5.72 19.72
CA ALA A 105 -3.41 5.01 18.54
C ALA A 105 -2.69 5.51 17.27
N GLY A 106 -2.08 4.57 16.55
CA GLY A 106 -1.33 4.84 15.33
C GLY A 106 -0.02 5.62 15.51
N SER A 107 0.54 5.69 16.73
CA SER A 107 1.89 6.23 16.92
C SER A 107 2.99 5.24 16.55
N GLU A 108 4.22 5.73 16.38
CA GLU A 108 5.42 4.90 16.28
C GLU A 108 5.52 3.92 17.46
N GLY A 109 5.96 2.69 17.21
CA GLY A 109 6.18 1.65 18.21
C GLY A 109 4.90 0.98 18.71
N THR A 110 3.77 1.16 18.03
CA THR A 110 2.48 0.54 18.39
C THR A 110 2.31 -0.83 17.72
N PHE A 111 1.43 -1.67 18.28
CA PHE A 111 1.15 -2.99 17.72
C PHE A 111 0.56 -2.91 16.31
N PHE A 112 0.98 -3.84 15.45
CA PHE A 112 0.18 -4.21 14.29
C PHE A 112 -1.12 -4.86 14.75
N GLY A 113 -2.25 -4.42 14.21
CA GLY A 113 -3.53 -5.12 14.37
C GLY A 113 -3.61 -6.38 13.51
N ARG A 114 -4.78 -7.01 13.46
CA ARG A 114 -5.04 -8.13 12.54
C ARG A 114 -6.37 -8.04 11.82
N ASN A 115 -6.45 -8.63 10.63
CA ASN A 115 -7.68 -8.86 9.88
C ASN A 115 -8.14 -10.33 9.90
N VAL A 116 -7.21 -11.25 10.16
CA VAL A 116 -7.45 -12.68 10.32
C VAL A 116 -6.83 -13.11 11.65
N LEU A 117 -7.48 -14.01 12.39
CA LEU A 117 -6.92 -14.50 13.64
C LEU A 117 -5.59 -15.24 13.37
N PRO A 118 -4.59 -15.11 14.27
CA PRO A 118 -3.26 -15.66 14.03
C PRO A 118 -3.28 -17.19 13.95
N VAL A 119 -2.53 -17.73 13.00
CA VAL A 119 -2.31 -19.18 12.85
C VAL A 119 -0.86 -19.49 13.25
N ASP A 120 -0.68 -20.17 14.38
CA ASP A 120 0.66 -20.52 14.90
C ASP A 120 1.36 -21.51 13.95
N GLN A 121 2.42 -21.03 13.32
CA GLN A 121 3.25 -21.78 12.39
C GLN A 121 4.69 -21.94 12.89
N LYS A 122 4.97 -21.73 14.18
CA LYS A 122 6.35 -21.76 14.72
C LYS A 122 7.06 -23.11 14.50
N LYS A 123 6.30 -24.21 14.33
CA LYS A 123 6.83 -25.56 14.02
C LYS A 123 6.99 -25.83 12.51
N GLU A 124 6.47 -24.94 11.68
CA GLU A 124 6.32 -25.11 10.23
C GLU A 124 6.97 -23.95 9.44
N LEU A 125 7.76 -23.10 10.10
CA LEU A 125 8.49 -21.99 9.48
C LEU A 125 9.33 -22.43 8.27
N MET A 126 9.80 -23.68 8.29
CA MET A 126 10.66 -24.29 7.28
C MET A 126 9.94 -25.31 6.39
N LYS A 127 8.61 -25.36 6.40
CA LYS A 127 7.83 -26.37 5.65
C LYS A 127 6.81 -25.72 4.71
N PRO A 128 6.91 -25.95 3.39
CA PRO A 128 8.12 -26.36 2.68
C PRO A 128 9.29 -25.39 2.92
N ASP A 129 10.51 -25.74 2.51
CA ASP A 129 11.67 -24.88 2.75
C ASP A 129 11.51 -23.52 2.01
N PRO A 130 11.67 -22.36 2.68
CA PRO A 130 11.48 -21.06 2.04
C PRO A 130 12.39 -20.81 0.83
N MET A 131 13.61 -21.37 0.81
CA MET A 131 14.53 -21.22 -0.32
C MET A 131 14.13 -22.13 -1.50
N VAL A 132 13.43 -23.24 -1.24
CA VAL A 132 12.79 -24.06 -2.28
C VAL A 132 11.64 -23.31 -2.90
N VAL A 133 10.75 -22.74 -2.08
CA VAL A 133 9.63 -21.90 -2.55
C VAL A 133 10.16 -20.73 -3.40
N ALA A 134 11.14 -20.00 -2.89
CA ALA A 134 11.75 -18.88 -3.61
C ALA A 134 12.36 -19.30 -4.95
N THR A 135 13.06 -20.43 -4.98
CA THR A 135 13.73 -20.92 -6.20
C THR A 135 12.74 -21.44 -7.23
N LYS A 136 11.80 -22.29 -6.82
CA LYS A 136 10.92 -22.99 -7.75
C LYS A 136 9.75 -22.14 -8.23
N LEU A 137 9.19 -21.29 -7.37
CA LEU A 137 7.91 -20.60 -7.63
C LEU A 137 8.04 -19.08 -7.79
N LEU A 138 9.03 -18.44 -7.17
CA LEU A 138 9.12 -16.97 -7.16
C LEU A 138 10.18 -16.43 -8.14
N ALA A 139 11.39 -17.00 -8.14
CA ALA A 139 12.53 -16.49 -8.89
C ALA A 139 12.20 -16.24 -10.37
N ARG A 140 12.56 -15.05 -10.87
CA ARG A 140 12.21 -14.62 -12.22
C ARG A 140 12.82 -15.52 -13.28
N ARG A 141 11.95 -16.17 -14.07
CA ARG A 141 12.36 -16.95 -15.27
C ARG A 141 12.36 -16.05 -16.50
N LYS A 142 11.22 -15.42 -16.77
CA LYS A 142 11.02 -14.45 -17.85
C LYS A 142 10.30 -13.24 -17.28
N PHE A 143 10.77 -12.04 -17.62
CA PHE A 143 10.10 -10.82 -17.19
C PHE A 143 8.71 -10.73 -17.83
N THR A 144 7.69 -10.71 -16.98
CA THR A 144 6.31 -10.40 -17.35
C THR A 144 6.01 -9.00 -16.85
N ASP A 145 5.57 -8.10 -17.72
CA ASP A 145 5.22 -6.73 -17.36
C ASP A 145 3.70 -6.53 -17.27
N THR A 146 3.31 -5.35 -16.78
CA THR A 146 1.90 -4.93 -16.71
C THR A 146 1.39 -4.29 -18.01
N GLY A 147 2.11 -4.46 -19.13
CA GLY A 147 1.89 -3.74 -20.36
C GLY A 147 1.87 -2.23 -20.13
N MET A 148 0.86 -1.56 -20.69
CA MET A 148 0.71 -0.10 -20.58
C MET A 148 0.04 0.37 -19.28
N GLN A 149 -0.48 -0.53 -18.46
CA GLN A 149 -1.34 -0.18 -17.32
C GLN A 149 -0.58 0.53 -16.20
N PHE A 150 0.64 0.08 -15.87
CA PHE A 150 1.33 0.48 -14.65
C PHE A 150 2.84 0.63 -14.89
N ASN A 151 3.37 1.81 -14.60
CA ASN A 151 4.77 2.15 -14.90
C ASN A 151 5.67 2.08 -13.65
N MET A 152 6.97 2.36 -13.84
CA MET A 152 7.94 2.38 -12.74
C MET A 152 7.75 3.54 -11.75
N ILE A 153 7.06 4.62 -12.12
CA ILE A 153 6.63 5.65 -11.16
C ILE A 153 5.62 5.04 -10.19
N ALA A 154 4.71 4.20 -10.69
CA ALA A 154 3.69 3.53 -9.89
C ALA A 154 4.28 2.46 -8.96
N ALA A 155 5.29 1.72 -9.41
CA ALA A 155 6.07 0.81 -8.57
C ALA A 155 6.88 1.57 -7.50
N SER A 156 7.48 2.71 -7.86
CA SER A 156 8.17 3.58 -6.89
C SER A 156 7.20 4.15 -5.86
N TRP A 157 6.00 4.54 -6.30
CA TRP A 157 4.97 5.13 -5.46
C TRP A 157 4.53 4.19 -4.35
N ILE A 158 4.31 2.91 -4.67
CA ILE A 158 3.85 1.98 -3.65
C ILE A 158 4.91 1.73 -2.59
N GLN A 159 6.19 1.63 -2.96
CA GLN A 159 7.26 1.55 -1.98
C GLN A 159 7.39 2.86 -1.18
N PHE A 160 7.23 4.03 -1.81
CA PHE A 160 7.15 5.32 -1.11
C PHE A 160 6.01 5.36 -0.07
N MET A 161 4.86 4.73 -0.34
CA MET A 161 3.80 4.57 0.66
C MET A 161 4.17 3.58 1.77
N ILE A 162 4.88 2.48 1.45
CA ILE A 162 5.34 1.54 2.48
C ILE A 162 6.31 2.22 3.46
N HIS A 163 7.14 3.15 2.97
CA HIS A 163 7.99 4.03 3.79
C HIS A 163 7.22 5.01 4.68
N ASP A 164 5.93 5.23 4.41
CA ASP A 164 5.03 6.00 5.27
C ASP A 164 4.34 5.10 6.30
N TRP A 165 4.09 3.84 5.96
CA TRP A 165 3.08 3.04 6.64
C TRP A 165 3.62 2.00 7.62
N ILE A 166 4.55 1.15 7.19
CA ILE A 166 4.82 -0.12 7.88
C ILE A 166 6.29 -0.50 7.84
N ASP A 167 6.86 -0.80 9.01
CA ASP A 167 8.11 -1.53 9.15
C ASP A 167 8.11 -2.25 10.51
N HIS A 168 8.60 -3.48 10.55
CA HIS A 168 8.54 -4.31 11.74
C HIS A 168 9.76 -4.08 12.63
N LEU A 169 9.52 -3.91 13.93
CA LEU A 169 10.59 -3.95 14.92
C LEU A 169 11.29 -5.32 14.89
N GLU A 170 12.61 -5.30 14.73
CA GLU A 170 13.45 -6.49 14.80
C GLU A 170 13.92 -6.72 16.25
N ASP A 171 14.14 -7.99 16.59
CA ASP A 171 14.85 -8.40 17.80
C ASP A 171 16.36 -8.41 17.56
N THR A 172 17.16 -8.59 18.60
CA THR A 172 18.63 -8.68 18.45
C THR A 172 19.11 -10.08 18.06
N LYS A 173 18.23 -11.08 18.10
CA LYS A 173 18.57 -12.47 17.77
C LYS A 173 18.60 -12.67 16.26
N GLN A 174 19.72 -13.17 15.75
CA GLN A 174 19.82 -13.60 14.36
C GLN A 174 19.28 -15.02 14.15
N ILE A 175 18.69 -15.24 12.98
CA ILE A 175 18.25 -16.52 12.42
C ILE A 175 19.06 -16.75 11.14
N GLU A 176 19.39 -18.00 10.83
CA GLU A 176 20.06 -18.40 9.60
C GLU A 176 19.18 -19.37 8.81
N LEU A 177 19.01 -19.12 7.52
CA LEU A 177 18.41 -20.06 6.57
C LEU A 177 19.51 -20.61 5.66
N THR A 178 19.47 -21.91 5.41
CA THR A 178 20.47 -22.62 4.60
C THR A 178 19.77 -23.34 3.47
N ALA A 179 20.22 -23.12 2.24
CA ALA A 179 19.61 -23.70 1.06
C ALA A 179 19.73 -25.24 1.09
N PRO A 180 18.62 -25.99 0.97
CA PRO A 180 18.69 -27.44 0.92
C PRO A 180 19.35 -27.89 -0.39
N ARG A 181 19.97 -29.09 -0.35
CA ARG A 181 20.82 -29.61 -1.43
C ARG A 181 20.15 -29.61 -2.81
N GLU A 182 18.83 -29.80 -2.84
CA GLU A 182 18.02 -29.86 -4.07
C GLU A 182 17.99 -28.55 -4.86
N VAL A 183 18.03 -27.39 -4.20
CA VAL A 183 17.98 -26.06 -4.85
C VAL A 183 19.24 -25.23 -4.59
N ALA A 184 20.17 -25.72 -3.76
CA ALA A 184 21.38 -24.98 -3.38
C ALA A 184 22.21 -24.54 -4.60
N ASN A 185 22.24 -25.28 -5.70
CA ASN A 185 22.96 -24.89 -6.92
C ASN A 185 22.32 -23.71 -7.67
N GLN A 186 21.02 -23.46 -7.45
CA GLN A 186 20.24 -22.39 -8.08
C GLN A 186 20.09 -21.15 -7.18
N CYS A 187 20.41 -21.26 -5.89
CA CYS A 187 20.35 -20.14 -4.96
C CYS A 187 21.61 -19.26 -5.08
N PRO A 188 21.47 -17.92 -5.24
CA PRO A 188 22.61 -16.99 -5.21
C PRO A 188 23.36 -17.07 -3.87
N LEU A 189 22.64 -17.03 -2.76
CA LEU A 189 23.17 -17.25 -1.41
C LEU A 189 22.98 -18.71 -0.99
N LYS A 190 24.01 -19.33 -0.41
CA LYS A 190 23.94 -20.73 0.10
C LYS A 190 23.37 -20.81 1.51
N SER A 191 23.62 -19.77 2.31
CA SER A 191 22.89 -19.46 3.53
C SER A 191 22.87 -17.94 3.71
N PHE A 192 21.96 -17.45 4.54
CA PHE A 192 21.90 -16.03 4.88
C PHE A 192 21.33 -15.81 6.27
N LYS A 193 21.69 -14.68 6.89
CA LYS A 193 21.28 -14.31 8.25
C LYS A 193 20.41 -13.07 8.25
N PHE A 194 19.48 -13.02 9.20
CA PHE A 194 18.62 -11.87 9.44
C PHE A 194 18.15 -11.84 10.90
N TYR A 195 17.65 -10.69 11.35
CA TYR A 195 17.12 -10.55 12.70
C TYR A 195 15.69 -11.09 12.82
N LYS A 196 15.39 -11.80 13.90
CA LYS A 196 14.03 -12.27 14.22
C LYS A 196 13.07 -11.08 14.33
N THR A 197 11.79 -11.24 13.94
CA THR A 197 10.77 -10.22 14.27
C THR A 197 10.62 -10.14 15.80
N LYS A 198 10.52 -8.93 16.36
CA LYS A 198 10.29 -8.76 17.80
C LYS A 198 8.86 -9.17 18.15
N GLU A 199 8.73 -10.24 18.92
CA GLU A 199 7.45 -10.68 19.50
C GLU A 199 7.27 -10.02 20.87
N VAL A 200 6.22 -9.21 21.01
CA VAL A 200 5.90 -8.52 22.28
C VAL A 200 4.63 -9.12 22.87
N PRO A 201 4.64 -9.56 24.15
CA PRO A 201 3.45 -10.06 24.83
C PRO A 201 2.34 -9.00 24.91
N THR A 202 1.08 -9.43 24.74
CA THR A 202 -0.09 -8.54 24.71
C THR A 202 -0.87 -8.48 26.03
N ASP A 203 -0.63 -9.44 26.94
CA ASP A 203 -1.44 -9.78 28.11
C ASP A 203 -2.88 -10.27 27.82
N PHE A 204 -3.20 -10.63 26.56
CA PHE A 204 -4.52 -11.16 26.18
C PHE A 204 -4.48 -12.65 25.80
N TYR A 205 -5.60 -13.35 25.98
CA TYR A 205 -5.70 -14.79 25.71
C TYR A 205 -5.83 -15.12 24.22
N GLU A 206 -6.66 -14.37 23.49
CA GLU A 206 -6.98 -14.63 22.08
C GLU A 206 -5.78 -14.40 21.15
N ILE A 207 -5.07 -13.28 21.35
CA ILE A 207 -3.83 -12.94 20.64
C ILE A 207 -2.78 -12.63 21.68
N LYS A 208 -1.83 -13.56 21.89
CA LYS A 208 -0.87 -13.51 23.02
C LYS A 208 0.39 -12.68 22.76
N GLU A 209 0.77 -12.57 21.50
CA GLU A 209 1.98 -11.89 21.04
C GLU A 209 1.65 -11.06 19.79
N GLY A 210 2.35 -9.94 19.59
CA GLY A 210 2.22 -9.10 18.40
C GLY A 210 3.54 -8.44 18.02
N GLY A 211 3.67 -8.07 16.74
CA GLY A 211 4.75 -7.23 16.25
C GLY A 211 4.47 -5.74 16.50
N LEU A 212 5.52 -4.94 16.57
CA LEU A 212 5.44 -3.47 16.67
C LEU A 212 5.82 -2.83 15.35
N ASN A 213 5.11 -1.76 14.98
CA ASN A 213 5.39 -0.95 13.81
C ASN A 213 6.34 0.20 14.20
N ILE A 214 7.53 0.25 13.61
CA ILE A 214 8.51 1.34 13.83
C ILE A 214 8.29 2.54 12.90
N ARG A 215 7.28 2.48 12.04
CA ARG A 215 6.72 3.62 11.32
C ARG A 215 5.40 4.03 11.95
N THR A 216 4.97 5.26 11.74
CA THR A 216 3.61 5.70 12.10
C THR A 216 2.60 5.12 11.11
N PRO A 217 1.66 4.23 11.50
CA PRO A 217 0.68 3.68 10.55
C PRO A 217 -0.33 4.72 10.03
N TRP A 218 -0.36 5.93 10.58
CA TRP A 218 -1.14 7.03 9.99
C TRP A 218 -0.64 7.34 8.59
N TRP A 219 -1.52 7.89 7.75
CA TRP A 219 -1.11 8.35 6.42
C TRP A 219 -0.69 9.81 6.50
N ASP A 220 0.49 10.04 7.06
CA ASP A 220 0.92 11.34 7.57
C ASP A 220 2.16 11.92 6.86
N GLY A 221 2.64 11.22 5.83
CA GLY A 221 3.80 11.59 5.02
C GLY A 221 5.13 11.31 5.73
N SER A 222 5.17 10.44 6.74
CA SER A 222 6.39 10.12 7.51
C SER A 222 7.54 9.67 6.62
N ALA A 223 7.28 9.18 5.40
CA ALA A 223 8.31 8.93 4.38
C ALA A 223 9.21 10.16 4.07
N ILE A 224 8.70 11.39 4.23
CA ILE A 224 9.49 12.64 4.11
C ILE A 224 9.63 13.42 5.43
N TYR A 225 8.80 13.15 6.44
CA TYR A 225 8.81 13.85 7.72
C TYR A 225 9.50 13.09 8.87
N GLY A 226 9.69 11.78 8.74
CA GLY A 226 10.12 10.89 9.82
C GLY A 226 8.97 10.47 10.73
N SER A 227 9.18 9.37 11.46
CA SER A 227 8.20 8.79 12.41
C SER A 227 8.42 9.23 13.86
N ASN A 228 9.35 10.16 14.12
CA ASN A 228 9.57 10.73 15.46
C ASN A 228 10.25 12.10 15.38
N ALA A 229 10.34 12.79 16.53
CA ALA A 229 10.90 14.13 16.63
C ALA A 229 12.38 14.21 16.22
N GLU A 230 13.19 13.17 16.49
CA GLU A 230 14.60 13.13 16.11
C GLU A 230 14.76 13.10 14.58
N ARG A 231 14.00 12.22 13.90
CA ARG A 231 14.00 12.14 12.43
C ARG A 231 13.44 13.40 11.80
N LEU A 232 12.36 13.95 12.35
CA LEU A 232 11.80 15.21 11.88
C LEU A 232 12.82 16.35 11.94
N GLN A 233 13.55 16.48 13.04
CA GLN A 233 14.57 17.52 13.17
C GLN A 233 15.67 17.40 12.11
N LYS A 234 16.02 16.17 11.68
CA LYS A 234 17.03 15.94 10.63
C LYS A 234 16.59 16.49 9.27
N VAL A 235 15.29 16.50 8.95
CA VAL A 235 14.77 16.94 7.65
C VAL A 235 14.34 18.42 7.62
N ARG A 236 14.00 19.03 8.76
CA ARG A 236 13.59 20.44 8.83
C ARG A 236 14.76 21.39 8.51
N THR A 237 14.48 22.48 7.78
CA THR A 237 15.41 23.62 7.66
C THR A 237 15.32 24.58 8.85
N LEU A 238 14.25 24.49 9.64
CA LEU A 238 13.86 25.45 10.69
C LEU A 238 13.73 26.89 10.15
N LYS A 239 13.42 27.01 8.86
CA LYS A 239 13.15 28.28 8.19
C LYS A 239 11.96 28.16 7.26
N ASP A 240 11.00 29.06 7.43
CA ASP A 240 9.79 29.20 6.61
C ASP A 240 8.98 27.89 6.47
N GLY A 241 9.01 27.02 7.48
CA GLY A 241 8.33 25.73 7.51
C GLY A 241 8.96 24.65 6.65
N LYS A 242 10.08 24.93 5.95
CA LYS A 242 10.59 24.09 4.87
C LYS A 242 11.32 22.82 5.33
N LEU A 243 11.44 21.90 4.39
CA LEU A 243 12.28 20.71 4.44
C LEU A 243 13.53 20.86 3.56
N LYS A 244 14.59 20.14 3.96
CA LYS A 244 15.88 20.10 3.28
C LYS A 244 15.78 19.42 1.92
N ILE A 245 16.36 20.05 0.89
CA ILE A 245 16.52 19.54 -0.46
C ILE A 245 17.71 20.26 -1.12
N ASP A 246 18.38 19.62 -2.08
CA ASP A 246 19.45 20.27 -2.84
C ASP A 246 18.84 21.22 -3.89
N SER A 247 19.09 22.51 -3.73
CA SER A 247 18.60 23.54 -4.66
C SER A 247 19.28 23.52 -6.03
N ASN A 248 20.40 22.81 -6.19
CA ASN A 248 21.18 22.83 -7.43
C ASN A 248 20.73 21.76 -8.44
N ASN A 249 20.25 20.61 -7.95
CA ASN A 249 19.91 19.45 -8.78
C ASN A 249 18.50 18.90 -8.52
N ASP A 250 17.74 19.51 -7.58
CA ASP A 250 16.40 19.10 -7.17
C ASP A 250 16.30 17.65 -6.65
N LEU A 251 17.40 17.10 -6.12
CA LEU A 251 17.44 15.80 -5.47
C LEU A 251 17.55 15.97 -3.95
N LEU A 252 17.49 14.84 -3.23
CA LEU A 252 17.73 14.83 -1.79
C LEU A 252 19.17 15.28 -1.48
N LEU A 253 19.35 15.92 -0.32
CA LEU A 253 20.68 16.06 0.27
C LEU A 253 21.15 14.70 0.78
N HIS A 254 22.45 14.53 0.94
CA HIS A 254 23.06 13.34 1.56
C HIS A 254 23.90 13.76 2.76
N ASP A 255 23.98 12.90 3.77
CA ASP A 255 24.92 13.09 4.88
C ASP A 255 26.37 12.72 4.48
N GLN A 256 27.28 12.75 5.44
CA GLN A 256 28.71 12.49 5.18
C GLN A 256 28.98 11.07 4.69
N ASP A 257 28.13 10.12 5.08
CA ASP A 257 28.26 8.70 4.73
C ASP A 257 27.51 8.37 3.42
N GLY A 258 26.83 9.36 2.83
CA GLY A 258 26.10 9.24 1.57
C GLY A 258 24.67 8.76 1.73
N THR A 259 24.14 8.71 2.96
CA THR A 259 22.75 8.37 3.23
C THR A 259 21.86 9.56 2.89
N PRO A 260 20.76 9.36 2.13
CA PRO A 260 19.87 10.45 1.76
C PRO A 260 19.16 11.03 2.99
N VAL A 261 18.99 12.36 3.01
CA VAL A 261 18.30 13.09 4.06
C VAL A 261 16.83 13.21 3.71
N SER A 262 16.03 12.28 4.22
CA SER A 262 14.57 12.29 4.15
C SER A 262 13.96 11.65 5.42
N GLY A 263 12.65 11.43 5.43
CA GLY A 263 11.92 10.92 6.59
C GLY A 263 12.27 9.46 6.92
N ASP A 264 12.15 8.59 5.92
CA ASP A 264 12.55 7.18 6.00
C ASP A 264 13.21 6.75 4.69
N VAL A 265 14.44 6.23 4.78
CA VAL A 265 15.27 5.87 3.63
C VAL A 265 15.71 4.40 3.61
N ARG A 266 15.19 3.60 4.56
CA ARG A 266 15.62 2.22 4.77
C ARG A 266 15.28 1.33 3.58
N ASN A 267 16.26 0.61 3.03
CA ASN A 267 16.10 -0.26 1.86
C ASN A 267 15.54 0.49 0.64
N GLY A 268 15.89 1.78 0.51
CA GLY A 268 15.42 2.64 -0.56
C GLY A 268 16.13 2.42 -1.90
N TRP A 269 15.57 3.01 -2.95
CA TRP A 269 16.17 3.05 -4.30
C TRP A 269 15.86 4.37 -4.99
N ALA A 270 16.55 4.66 -6.08
CA ALA A 270 16.52 5.94 -6.79
C ALA A 270 15.10 6.44 -7.15
N GLY A 271 14.16 5.53 -7.44
CA GLY A 271 12.76 5.88 -7.69
C GLY A 271 12.05 6.49 -6.49
N ILE A 272 12.30 5.98 -5.28
CA ILE A 272 11.75 6.54 -4.03
C ILE A 272 12.38 7.88 -3.74
N SER A 273 13.71 7.99 -3.84
CA SER A 273 14.43 9.24 -3.60
C SER A 273 13.95 10.36 -4.54
N THR A 274 13.59 9.99 -5.78
CA THR A 274 12.95 10.90 -6.74
C THR A 274 11.58 11.37 -6.26
N LEU A 275 10.73 10.48 -5.73
CA LEU A 275 9.42 10.85 -5.20
C LEU A 275 9.51 11.65 -3.90
N GLN A 276 10.42 11.29 -2.99
CA GLN A 276 10.68 12.05 -1.77
C GLN A 276 11.10 13.48 -2.11
N ALA A 277 12.02 13.66 -3.07
CA ALA A 277 12.42 14.98 -3.55
C ALA A 277 11.22 15.76 -4.13
N LEU A 278 10.38 15.12 -4.95
CA LEU A 278 9.17 15.75 -5.51
C LEU A 278 8.21 16.24 -4.42
N PHE A 279 7.94 15.43 -3.39
CA PHE A 279 7.02 15.82 -2.32
C PHE A 279 7.62 16.77 -1.30
N ILE A 280 8.94 16.80 -1.14
CA ILE A 280 9.64 17.89 -0.43
C ILE A 280 9.46 19.21 -1.19
N LYS A 281 9.58 19.20 -2.53
CA LYS A 281 9.28 20.40 -3.34
C LYS A 281 7.82 20.82 -3.22
N GLU A 282 6.89 19.87 -3.22
CA GLU A 282 5.46 20.16 -3.01
C GLU A 282 5.22 20.80 -1.64
N HIS A 283 5.79 20.23 -0.57
CA HIS A 283 5.72 20.81 0.77
C HIS A 283 6.30 22.23 0.82
N ASN A 284 7.49 22.43 0.28
CA ASN A 284 8.15 23.74 0.28
C ASN A 284 7.35 24.79 -0.54
N ALA A 285 6.70 24.40 -1.63
CA ALA A 285 5.84 25.28 -2.41
C ALA A 285 4.53 25.65 -1.69
N VAL A 286 3.99 24.72 -0.88
CA VAL A 286 2.88 25.03 0.03
C VAL A 286 3.34 26.04 1.09
N CYS A 287 4.50 25.83 1.72
CA CYS A 287 5.07 26.79 2.67
C CYS A 287 5.21 28.19 2.07
N ASP A 288 5.76 28.31 0.85
CA ASP A 288 5.89 29.59 0.14
C ASP A 288 4.53 30.26 -0.11
N THR A 289 3.52 29.47 -0.48
CA THR A 289 2.16 29.95 -0.71
C THR A 289 1.51 30.45 0.59
N LEU A 290 1.64 29.67 1.67
CA LEU A 290 1.09 30.02 2.97
C LEU A 290 1.79 31.24 3.58
N LYS A 291 3.13 31.34 3.47
CA LYS A 291 3.89 32.50 3.96
C LYS A 291 3.48 33.79 3.25
N LYS A 292 3.20 33.70 1.94
CA LYS A 292 2.77 34.84 1.14
C LYS A 292 1.39 35.35 1.57
N GLU A 293 0.44 34.44 1.83
CA GLU A 293 -0.94 34.76 2.21
C GLU A 293 -1.08 35.14 3.69
N TYR A 294 -0.40 34.41 4.57
CA TYR A 294 -0.47 34.50 6.02
C TYR A 294 0.91 34.87 6.59
N ARG A 295 1.28 36.15 6.46
CA ARG A 295 2.65 36.63 6.73
C ARG A 295 3.13 36.43 8.16
N ASP A 296 2.20 36.38 9.11
CA ASP A 296 2.48 36.28 10.55
C ASP A 296 2.79 34.85 10.99
N LEU A 297 2.54 33.83 10.15
CA LEU A 297 2.86 32.45 10.50
C LEU A 297 4.37 32.27 10.65
N ASP A 298 4.76 31.67 11.77
CA ASP A 298 6.14 31.31 12.04
C ASP A 298 6.55 30.00 11.34
N ASP A 299 7.79 29.56 11.58
CA ASP A 299 8.32 28.34 10.98
C ASP A 299 7.50 27.08 11.33
N GLU A 300 7.11 26.93 12.59
CA GLU A 300 6.46 25.73 13.08
C GLU A 300 5.00 25.67 12.60
N GLU A 301 4.32 26.82 12.63
CA GLU A 301 2.97 26.95 12.09
C GLU A 301 2.93 26.66 10.59
N LEU A 302 3.88 27.20 9.79
CA LEU A 302 3.96 26.91 8.36
C LEU A 302 4.20 25.42 8.11
N TYR A 303 5.14 24.82 8.83
CA TYR A 303 5.43 23.39 8.74
C TYR A 303 4.20 22.54 9.03
N HIS A 304 3.48 22.81 10.12
CA HIS A 304 2.30 22.04 10.50
C HIS A 304 1.19 22.11 9.44
N ARG A 305 0.90 23.31 8.92
CA ARG A 305 -0.11 23.47 7.85
C ARG A 305 0.34 22.81 6.55
N ALA A 306 1.60 22.97 6.17
CA ALA A 306 2.13 22.36 4.95
C ALA A 306 2.19 20.83 5.05
N ARG A 307 2.52 20.25 6.20
CA ARG A 307 2.46 18.79 6.42
C ARG A 307 1.04 18.25 6.27
N LEU A 308 0.04 18.96 6.81
CA LEU A 308 -1.37 18.58 6.60
C LEU A 308 -1.75 18.57 5.12
N VAL A 309 -1.42 19.65 4.39
CA VAL A 309 -1.71 19.78 2.95
C VAL A 309 -1.01 18.69 2.14
N THR A 310 0.31 18.53 2.30
CA THR A 310 1.10 17.58 1.50
C THR A 310 0.71 16.14 1.78
N SER A 311 0.51 15.75 3.05
CA SER A 311 0.03 14.39 3.38
C SER A 311 -1.36 14.12 2.78
N ALA A 312 -2.25 15.11 2.76
CA ALA A 312 -3.55 14.98 2.11
C ALA A 312 -3.48 14.92 0.58
N VAL A 313 -2.56 15.65 -0.04
CA VAL A 313 -2.28 15.49 -1.48
C VAL A 313 -1.79 14.08 -1.78
N ILE A 314 -0.84 13.55 -1.01
CA ILE A 314 -0.33 12.18 -1.16
C ILE A 314 -1.50 11.17 -1.05
N ALA A 315 -2.30 11.28 0.00
CA ALA A 315 -3.45 10.39 0.23
C ALA A 315 -4.48 10.45 -0.92
N LYS A 316 -4.74 11.66 -1.43
CA LYS A 316 -5.64 11.89 -2.55
C LYS A 316 -5.13 11.25 -3.82
N VAL A 317 -3.89 11.56 -4.21
CA VAL A 317 -3.23 11.00 -5.41
C VAL A 317 -3.23 9.47 -5.35
N HIS A 318 -2.88 8.88 -4.22
CA HIS A 318 -2.92 7.43 -4.09
C HIS A 318 -4.34 6.86 -4.27
N THR A 319 -5.34 7.52 -3.67
CA THR A 319 -6.73 7.06 -3.70
C THR A 319 -7.35 7.15 -5.09
N ILE A 320 -7.31 8.32 -5.73
CA ILE A 320 -8.09 8.59 -6.95
C ILE A 320 -7.30 8.54 -8.27
N ASP A 321 -5.98 8.34 -8.19
CA ASP A 321 -5.10 8.21 -9.35
C ASP A 321 -4.38 6.84 -9.31
N TRP A 322 -3.46 6.61 -8.37
CA TRP A 322 -2.66 5.36 -8.31
C TRP A 322 -3.52 4.09 -8.21
N THR A 323 -4.49 4.05 -7.28
CA THR A 323 -5.33 2.85 -7.08
C THR A 323 -6.25 2.59 -8.28
N VAL A 324 -6.62 3.64 -9.01
CA VAL A 324 -7.44 3.53 -10.22
C VAL A 324 -6.65 2.87 -11.36
N GLU A 325 -5.33 3.11 -11.42
CA GLU A 325 -4.44 2.44 -12.38
C GLU A 325 -4.08 1.01 -11.94
N LEU A 326 -3.92 0.76 -10.63
CA LEU A 326 -3.73 -0.61 -10.10
C LEU A 326 -4.96 -1.51 -10.39
N LEU A 327 -6.15 -0.95 -10.23
CA LEU A 327 -7.44 -1.64 -10.37
C LEU A 327 -8.22 -1.05 -11.55
N LYS A 328 -7.69 -1.20 -12.76
CA LYS A 328 -8.10 -0.55 -14.01
C LYS A 328 -9.45 -1.05 -14.55
N THR A 329 -10.51 -0.82 -13.77
CA THR A 329 -11.89 -1.17 -14.10
C THR A 329 -12.82 0.00 -13.84
N ASP A 330 -13.95 0.04 -14.53
CA ASP A 330 -14.97 1.09 -14.31
C ASP A 330 -15.52 1.06 -12.87
N THR A 331 -15.71 -0.13 -12.30
CA THR A 331 -16.21 -0.30 -10.93
C THR A 331 -15.24 0.30 -9.91
N LEU A 332 -13.93 0.04 -10.04
CA LEU A 332 -12.97 0.54 -9.07
C LEU A 332 -12.62 2.01 -9.31
N ARG A 333 -12.65 2.50 -10.55
CA ARG A 333 -12.66 3.95 -10.83
C ARG A 333 -13.80 4.65 -10.10
N ALA A 334 -14.99 4.07 -10.10
CA ALA A 334 -16.13 4.62 -9.38
C ALA A 334 -15.98 4.49 -7.85
N ALA A 335 -15.56 3.32 -7.36
CA ALA A 335 -15.42 3.03 -5.93
C ALA A 335 -14.36 3.91 -5.26
N MET A 336 -13.17 4.01 -5.84
CA MET A 336 -12.08 4.79 -5.26
C MET A 336 -12.39 6.29 -5.25
N ARG A 337 -13.03 6.81 -6.30
CA ARG A 337 -13.52 8.18 -6.32
C ARG A 337 -14.66 8.40 -5.33
N THR A 338 -15.48 7.38 -5.07
CA THR A 338 -16.53 7.42 -4.04
C THR A 338 -15.93 7.48 -2.63
N ASN A 339 -14.82 6.78 -2.35
CA ASN A 339 -14.15 6.93 -1.06
C ASN A 339 -13.73 8.38 -0.79
N TRP A 340 -13.24 9.11 -1.80
CA TRP A 340 -12.84 10.51 -1.63
C TRP A 340 -14.02 11.51 -1.72
N TYR A 341 -14.87 11.38 -2.74
CA TYR A 341 -15.90 12.39 -3.08
C TYR A 341 -17.33 11.97 -2.76
N GLY A 342 -17.57 10.71 -2.44
CA GLY A 342 -18.90 10.12 -2.35
C GLY A 342 -19.57 9.90 -3.70
N LEU A 343 -20.70 9.18 -3.70
CA LEU A 343 -21.46 8.87 -4.92
C LEU A 343 -21.98 10.12 -5.63
N LEU A 344 -22.22 11.20 -4.88
CA LEU A 344 -22.65 12.50 -5.42
C LEU A 344 -21.54 13.19 -6.23
N GLY A 345 -20.29 12.80 -6.00
CA GLY A 345 -19.13 13.19 -6.79
C GLY A 345 -18.56 14.57 -6.50
N LYS A 346 -17.37 14.83 -7.06
CA LYS A 346 -16.56 16.03 -6.82
C LYS A 346 -17.34 17.33 -7.00
N LYS A 347 -18.00 17.51 -8.15
CA LYS A 347 -18.70 18.76 -8.47
C LYS A 347 -19.76 19.10 -7.41
N PHE A 348 -20.50 18.10 -6.92
CA PHE A 348 -21.48 18.30 -5.85
C PHE A 348 -20.77 18.65 -4.55
N LYS A 349 -19.76 17.87 -4.15
CA LYS A 349 -19.04 18.06 -2.88
C LYS A 349 -18.31 19.41 -2.80
N ASP A 350 -17.69 19.85 -3.90
CA ASP A 350 -17.00 21.14 -3.98
C ASP A 350 -17.99 22.32 -3.90
N THR A 351 -19.24 22.13 -4.34
CA THR A 351 -20.27 23.21 -4.37
C THR A 351 -21.10 23.27 -3.09
N PHE A 352 -21.48 22.12 -2.55
CA PHE A 352 -22.46 22.00 -1.46
C PHE A 352 -21.86 21.43 -0.16
N GLY A 353 -20.57 21.08 -0.16
CA GLY A 353 -19.90 20.44 0.96
C GLY A 353 -20.25 18.95 1.11
N HIS A 354 -19.85 18.38 2.25
CA HIS A 354 -20.15 16.99 2.59
C HIS A 354 -21.62 16.83 3.01
N VAL A 355 -22.34 15.90 2.38
CA VAL A 355 -23.76 15.63 2.65
C VAL A 355 -23.99 14.13 2.87
N GLY A 356 -24.82 13.82 3.88
CA GLY A 356 -25.17 12.45 4.24
C GLY A 356 -24.09 11.76 5.05
N GLY A 357 -23.75 10.53 4.69
CA GLY A 357 -22.69 9.74 5.32
C GLY A 357 -21.57 9.38 4.33
N ALA A 358 -20.75 8.41 4.70
CA ALA A 358 -19.61 7.92 3.93
C ALA A 358 -19.94 7.60 2.46
N ILE A 359 -21.12 7.00 2.21
CA ILE A 359 -21.54 6.59 0.86
C ILE A 359 -21.83 7.79 -0.05
N LEU A 360 -22.56 8.80 0.44
CA LEU A 360 -23.01 9.92 -0.39
C LEU A 360 -21.97 11.03 -0.51
N GLY A 361 -21.29 11.39 0.59
CA GLY A 361 -20.32 12.47 0.67
C GLY A 361 -18.85 12.02 0.68
N GLY A 362 -18.58 10.71 0.75
CA GLY A 362 -17.24 10.13 0.85
C GLY A 362 -16.76 10.01 2.29
N LEU A 363 -15.66 9.29 2.50
CA LEU A 363 -14.99 9.13 3.79
C LEU A 363 -14.32 10.44 4.22
N VAL A 364 -13.74 11.16 3.25
CA VAL A 364 -13.05 12.42 3.51
C VAL A 364 -14.03 13.53 3.87
N GLY A 365 -13.80 14.28 4.94
CA GLY A 365 -14.69 15.34 5.43
C GLY A 365 -15.88 14.85 6.24
N LEU A 366 -15.89 13.57 6.68
CA LEU A 366 -16.85 13.10 7.69
C LEU A 366 -16.72 13.93 8.98
N LYS A 367 -17.84 14.12 9.67
CA LYS A 367 -17.88 14.95 10.90
C LYS A 367 -17.04 14.40 12.06
N LYS A 368 -16.77 13.10 12.06
CA LYS A 368 -15.99 12.39 13.08
C LYS A 368 -15.20 11.28 12.41
N PRO A 369 -14.01 10.93 12.93
CA PRO A 369 -13.36 9.70 12.56
C PRO A 369 -14.22 8.50 12.99
N ASN A 370 -14.12 7.41 12.24
CA ASN A 370 -14.74 6.13 12.56
C ASN A 370 -13.68 5.03 12.54
N ASN A 371 -13.51 4.35 13.67
CA ASN A 371 -12.59 3.23 13.80
C ASN A 371 -13.32 1.88 13.95
N HIS A 372 -14.65 1.88 13.84
CA HIS A 372 -15.52 0.70 13.98
C HIS A 372 -15.33 -0.06 15.30
N GLY A 373 -15.05 0.68 16.39
CA GLY A 373 -14.89 0.11 17.73
C GLY A 373 -13.53 -0.53 18.00
N VAL A 374 -12.64 -0.56 17.01
CA VAL A 374 -11.28 -1.12 17.10
C VAL A 374 -10.29 0.03 16.94
N PRO A 375 -9.28 0.21 17.81
CA PRO A 375 -8.26 1.24 17.61
C PRO A 375 -7.61 1.17 16.23
N TYR A 376 -7.23 2.33 15.69
CA TYR A 376 -6.58 2.36 14.40
C TYR A 376 -5.17 1.76 14.46
N SER A 377 -4.89 0.87 13.52
CA SER A 377 -3.58 0.32 13.22
C SER A 377 -3.59 -0.16 11.77
N LEU A 378 -2.42 -0.27 11.16
CA LEU A 378 -2.23 -1.20 10.05
C LEU A 378 -1.99 -2.60 10.61
N THR A 379 -2.15 -3.62 9.79
CA THR A 379 -2.26 -5.02 10.25
C THR A 379 -1.13 -5.89 9.71
N GLU A 380 -0.93 -7.05 10.34
CA GLU A 380 0.00 -8.07 9.83
C GLU A 380 -0.40 -8.54 8.43
N GLU A 381 -1.70 -8.75 8.20
CA GLU A 381 -2.23 -9.16 6.88
C GLU A 381 -2.08 -8.05 5.84
N PHE A 382 -2.18 -6.78 6.24
CA PHE A 382 -1.87 -5.64 5.39
C PHE A 382 -0.41 -5.67 4.92
N VAL A 383 0.53 -6.04 5.78
CA VAL A 383 1.94 -6.16 5.39
C VAL A 383 2.11 -7.24 4.33
N SER A 384 1.53 -8.43 4.52
CA SER A 384 1.69 -9.56 3.61
C SER A 384 1.10 -9.29 2.21
N VAL A 385 -0.08 -8.65 2.11
CA VAL A 385 -0.69 -8.37 0.79
C VAL A 385 -0.02 -7.22 0.04
N TYR A 386 0.84 -6.43 0.70
CA TYR A 386 1.65 -5.38 0.06
C TYR A 386 3.08 -5.83 -0.28
N ARG A 387 3.40 -7.13 -0.15
CA ARG A 387 4.65 -7.73 -0.63
C ARG A 387 4.65 -7.84 -2.16
N MET A 388 5.00 -6.72 -2.80
CA MET A 388 4.87 -6.51 -4.25
C MET A 388 6.23 -6.37 -4.96
N HIS A 389 7.27 -7.04 -4.46
CA HIS A 389 8.64 -6.91 -4.99
C HIS A 389 8.77 -7.34 -6.47
N SER A 390 7.88 -8.21 -6.97
CA SER A 390 7.80 -8.60 -8.39
C SER A 390 7.50 -7.43 -9.34
N LEU A 391 7.04 -6.28 -8.84
CA LEU A 391 6.88 -5.05 -9.63
C LEU A 391 8.21 -4.49 -10.14
N LEU A 392 9.34 -4.79 -9.50
CA LEU A 392 10.63 -4.24 -9.91
C LEU A 392 11.21 -5.01 -11.10
N PRO A 393 11.79 -4.35 -12.12
CA PRO A 393 12.41 -5.01 -13.27
C PRO A 393 13.84 -5.50 -12.92
N GLU A 394 14.55 -6.08 -13.89
CA GLU A 394 16.00 -6.36 -13.76
C GLU A 394 16.86 -5.11 -14.03
N HIS A 395 16.34 -4.18 -14.84
CA HIS A 395 17.01 -2.94 -15.23
C HIS A 395 16.00 -1.81 -15.41
N LEU A 396 16.46 -0.57 -15.25
CA LEU A 396 15.74 0.63 -15.69
C LEU A 396 16.21 1.02 -17.10
N ASP A 397 15.26 1.28 -17.99
CA ASP A 397 15.49 1.70 -19.37
C ASP A 397 15.68 3.23 -19.40
N LEU A 398 16.93 3.68 -19.39
CA LEU A 398 17.26 5.10 -19.36
C LEU A 398 17.00 5.74 -20.72
N ARG A 399 16.19 6.80 -20.74
CA ARG A 399 15.71 7.45 -21.96
C ARG A 399 16.45 8.74 -22.28
N ASP A 400 16.61 9.04 -23.57
CA ASP A 400 17.18 10.32 -24.02
C ASP A 400 16.14 11.44 -24.04
N ILE A 401 16.28 12.37 -23.11
CA ILE A 401 15.41 13.54 -22.99
C ILE A 401 15.97 14.80 -23.67
N SER A 402 17.15 14.71 -24.29
CA SER A 402 17.78 15.82 -25.03
C SER A 402 17.20 15.97 -26.44
N VAL A 403 16.63 14.90 -27.00
CA VAL A 403 16.07 14.87 -28.35
C VAL A 403 14.60 15.33 -28.40
N THR A 404 14.08 15.45 -29.61
CA THR A 404 12.64 15.67 -29.85
C THR A 404 11.87 14.35 -29.60
N PRO A 405 10.69 14.38 -28.95
CA PRO A 405 9.90 13.17 -28.73
C PRO A 405 9.47 12.51 -30.05
N GLY A 406 9.51 11.18 -30.07
CA GLY A 406 8.95 10.37 -31.16
C GLY A 406 7.42 10.27 -31.10
N PRO A 407 6.82 9.35 -31.89
CA PRO A 407 5.39 9.07 -31.85
C PRO A 407 4.91 8.79 -30.43
N ASN A 408 3.72 9.30 -30.09
CA ASN A 408 3.13 9.26 -28.74
C ASN A 408 4.08 9.78 -27.63
N LYS A 409 4.96 10.73 -27.98
CA LYS A 409 5.94 11.33 -27.06
C LYS A 409 7.01 10.36 -26.54
N SER A 410 7.28 9.27 -27.25
CA SER A 410 8.30 8.29 -26.86
C SER A 410 9.73 8.85 -27.00
N PRO A 411 10.56 8.83 -25.95
CA PRO A 411 12.00 9.07 -26.05
C PRO A 411 12.77 7.78 -26.40
N PRO A 412 13.87 7.86 -27.17
CA PRO A 412 14.68 6.68 -27.49
C PRO A 412 15.45 6.18 -26.27
N LEU A 413 15.78 4.89 -26.27
CA LEU A 413 16.61 4.26 -25.24
C LEU A 413 18.07 4.69 -25.38
N ILE A 414 18.72 5.08 -24.28
CA ILE A 414 20.17 5.29 -24.19
C ILE A 414 20.84 3.99 -23.77
N GLU A 415 20.46 3.50 -22.58
CA GLU A 415 21.09 2.34 -21.95
C GLU A 415 20.13 1.67 -20.97
N LYS A 416 20.47 0.45 -20.57
CA LYS A 416 19.76 -0.31 -19.54
C LYS A 416 20.61 -0.31 -18.27
N VAL A 417 20.14 0.37 -17.23
CA VAL A 417 20.85 0.46 -15.94
C VAL A 417 20.38 -0.69 -15.05
N PRO A 418 21.23 -1.64 -14.66
CA PRO A 418 20.85 -2.72 -13.76
C PRO A 418 20.30 -2.18 -12.42
N MET A 419 19.21 -2.75 -11.91
CA MET A 419 18.62 -2.33 -10.64
C MET A 419 19.59 -2.36 -9.44
N PRO A 420 20.57 -3.29 -9.33
CA PRO A 420 21.60 -3.22 -8.29
C PRO A 420 22.45 -1.94 -8.30
N ASN A 421 22.46 -1.18 -9.40
CA ASN A 421 23.13 0.12 -9.50
C ASN A 421 22.23 1.29 -9.09
N LEU A 422 20.96 1.03 -8.77
CA LEU A 422 19.91 2.00 -8.46
C LEU A 422 19.36 1.86 -7.04
N ILE A 423 19.84 0.92 -6.23
CA ILE A 423 19.43 0.70 -4.83
C ILE A 423 20.48 1.21 -3.83
N GLY A 424 20.04 1.59 -2.63
CA GLY A 424 20.91 2.02 -1.52
C GLY A 424 21.86 3.17 -1.88
N HIS A 425 23.01 3.26 -1.20
CA HIS A 425 23.98 4.33 -1.43
C HIS A 425 24.54 4.38 -2.86
N LYS A 426 24.64 3.23 -3.53
CA LYS A 426 25.05 3.16 -4.93
C LYS A 426 24.00 3.79 -5.84
N GLY A 427 22.73 3.54 -5.55
CA GLY A 427 21.60 4.14 -6.24
C GLY A 427 21.57 5.65 -6.15
N GLU A 428 21.85 6.21 -4.97
CA GLU A 428 21.93 7.66 -4.78
C GLU A 428 23.01 8.32 -5.63
N LYS A 429 24.21 7.71 -5.70
CA LYS A 429 25.30 8.18 -6.57
C LYS A 429 24.94 8.10 -8.05
N THR A 430 24.28 7.01 -8.46
CA THR A 430 23.80 6.85 -9.84
C THR A 430 22.71 7.87 -10.16
N LEU A 431 21.77 8.12 -9.25
CA LEU A 431 20.69 9.09 -9.40
C LEU A 431 21.25 10.50 -9.57
N ALA A 432 22.28 10.89 -8.82
CA ALA A 432 22.94 12.18 -8.96
C ALA A 432 23.51 12.40 -10.39
N ASN A 433 24.00 11.34 -11.04
CA ASN A 433 24.49 11.39 -12.42
C ASN A 433 23.34 11.40 -13.46
N ILE A 434 22.24 10.69 -13.17
CA ILE A 434 21.07 10.63 -14.05
C ILE A 434 20.28 11.94 -14.03
N GLY A 435 20.05 12.50 -12.83
CA GLY A 435 19.23 13.67 -12.55
C GLY A 435 17.73 13.37 -12.51
N PHE A 436 16.98 14.20 -11.76
CA PHE A 436 15.54 14.04 -11.52
C PHE A 436 14.74 13.84 -12.81
N ALA A 437 14.92 14.74 -13.79
CA ALA A 437 14.09 14.78 -15.00
C ALA A 437 14.25 13.50 -15.85
N LYS A 438 15.48 13.03 -16.04
CA LYS A 438 15.76 11.83 -16.83
C LYS A 438 15.28 10.57 -16.11
N GLN A 439 15.45 10.51 -14.79
CA GLN A 439 14.93 9.42 -13.97
C GLN A 439 13.39 9.35 -14.07
N MET A 440 12.70 10.47 -13.85
CA MET A 440 11.23 10.54 -13.89
C MET A 440 10.66 10.14 -15.26
N VAL A 441 11.21 10.67 -16.35
CA VAL A 441 10.78 10.30 -17.72
C VAL A 441 11.03 8.83 -18.01
N SER A 442 12.20 8.31 -17.62
CA SER A 442 12.54 6.91 -17.85
C SER A 442 11.60 5.97 -17.11
N MET A 443 11.31 6.29 -15.84
CA MET A 443 10.31 5.54 -15.06
C MET A 443 8.91 5.64 -15.64
N GLY A 444 8.51 6.81 -16.15
CA GLY A 444 7.21 7.02 -16.79
C GLY A 444 7.03 6.19 -18.07
N HIS A 445 8.11 5.98 -18.82
CA HIS A 445 8.14 5.24 -20.10
C HIS A 445 8.52 3.77 -19.96
N GLN A 446 8.53 3.22 -18.75
CA GLN A 446 8.82 1.80 -18.53
C GLN A 446 7.71 1.15 -17.70
N ALA A 447 7.15 0.06 -18.21
CA ALA A 447 6.24 -0.79 -17.47
C ALA A 447 6.93 -1.45 -16.27
N CYS A 448 6.20 -1.59 -15.17
CA CYS A 448 6.67 -2.40 -14.05
C CYS A 448 6.40 -3.90 -14.30
N GLY A 449 6.97 -4.77 -13.46
CA GLY A 449 6.69 -6.20 -13.49
C GLY A 449 5.27 -6.54 -13.02
N ALA A 450 4.69 -7.62 -13.53
CA ALA A 450 3.42 -8.15 -13.06
C ALA A 450 3.57 -8.96 -11.75
N LEU A 451 2.54 -8.98 -10.92
CA LEU A 451 2.48 -9.79 -9.69
C LEU A 451 2.03 -11.23 -10.02
N GLU A 452 2.95 -11.98 -10.59
CA GLU A 452 2.76 -13.37 -11.02
C GLU A 452 3.87 -14.26 -10.48
N LEU A 453 3.66 -15.59 -10.50
CA LEU A 453 4.73 -16.56 -10.25
C LEU A 453 5.90 -16.36 -11.24
N TRP A 454 7.09 -16.80 -10.85
CA TRP A 454 8.32 -16.70 -11.64
C TRP A 454 8.62 -15.31 -12.17
N ASN A 455 8.29 -14.28 -11.40
CA ASN A 455 8.55 -12.90 -11.75
C ASN A 455 9.22 -12.09 -10.63
N TYR A 456 9.72 -12.74 -9.57
CA TYR A 456 10.46 -12.09 -8.49
C TYR A 456 11.91 -11.78 -8.92
N PRO A 457 12.39 -10.53 -8.84
CA PRO A 457 13.67 -10.14 -9.41
C PRO A 457 14.85 -10.95 -8.89
N THR A 458 15.72 -11.38 -9.81
CA THR A 458 16.84 -12.25 -9.44
C THR A 458 17.84 -11.55 -8.51
N TRP A 459 18.04 -10.26 -8.70
CA TRP A 459 18.94 -9.46 -7.86
C TRP A 459 18.44 -9.25 -6.42
N LEU A 460 17.16 -9.46 -6.13
CA LEU A 460 16.64 -9.41 -4.75
C LEU A 460 16.88 -10.72 -3.98
N ARG A 461 17.39 -11.76 -4.63
CA ARG A 461 17.81 -13.01 -3.98
C ARG A 461 19.23 -12.95 -3.40
N ASP A 462 19.92 -11.84 -3.63
CA ASP A 462 21.21 -11.50 -3.02
C ASP A 462 21.30 -9.97 -2.91
N VAL A 463 20.70 -9.44 -1.84
CA VAL A 463 20.63 -7.99 -1.61
C VAL A 463 21.19 -7.64 -0.23
N ILE A 464 21.83 -6.47 -0.15
CA ILE A 464 22.31 -5.87 1.09
C ILE A 464 21.11 -5.19 1.77
N PRO A 465 20.61 -5.68 2.91
CA PRO A 465 19.59 -4.99 3.68
C PRO A 465 20.21 -3.84 4.50
N GLN A 466 19.38 -2.94 4.99
CA GLN A 466 19.80 -1.78 5.77
C GLN A 466 19.24 -1.76 7.19
N GLU A 467 20.00 -1.15 8.09
CA GLU A 467 19.55 -0.70 9.40
C GLU A 467 18.47 0.39 9.26
N VAL A 468 17.75 0.67 10.35
CA VAL A 468 16.66 1.66 10.38
C VAL A 468 17.13 3.06 9.97
N ASP A 469 18.41 3.37 10.18
CA ASP A 469 19.00 4.65 9.79
C ASP A 469 19.53 4.71 8.37
N GLY A 470 19.45 3.62 7.60
CA GLY A 470 19.88 3.55 6.21
C GLY A 470 21.29 3.01 5.99
N HIS A 471 22.01 2.61 7.05
CA HIS A 471 23.33 1.98 6.89
C HIS A 471 23.23 0.53 6.42
N ASP A 472 24.14 0.14 5.53
CA ASP A 472 24.23 -1.22 4.99
C ASP A 472 24.62 -2.24 6.06
N ARG A 473 23.93 -3.38 6.07
CA ARG A 473 24.27 -4.53 6.91
C ARG A 473 25.30 -5.44 6.22
N PRO A 474 26.18 -6.11 6.98
CA PRO A 474 27.15 -7.03 6.40
C PRO A 474 26.52 -8.34 5.89
N ASP A 475 25.42 -8.79 6.50
CA ASP A 475 24.72 -10.02 6.13
C ASP A 475 23.72 -9.72 5.00
N HIS A 476 24.00 -10.21 3.79
CA HIS A 476 23.06 -10.17 2.67
C HIS A 476 21.86 -11.08 2.92
N VAL A 477 20.77 -10.90 2.18
CA VAL A 477 19.55 -11.72 2.31
C VAL A 477 19.01 -12.20 0.94
N ASP A 478 18.44 -13.39 0.92
CA ASP A 478 17.54 -13.83 -0.16
C ASP A 478 16.12 -13.36 0.22
N LEU A 479 15.70 -12.22 -0.33
CA LEU A 479 14.46 -11.56 0.08
C LEU A 479 13.19 -12.41 -0.15
N PRO A 480 12.95 -13.09 -1.29
CA PRO A 480 11.75 -13.90 -1.45
C PRO A 480 11.69 -15.06 -0.44
N SER A 481 12.85 -15.67 -0.11
CA SER A 481 12.91 -16.68 0.95
C SER A 481 12.58 -16.09 2.32
N LEU A 482 13.10 -14.89 2.61
CA LEU A 482 12.82 -14.17 3.84
C LEU A 482 11.33 -13.78 3.94
N GLU A 483 10.69 -13.34 2.87
CA GLU A 483 9.27 -12.94 2.87
C GLU A 483 8.34 -14.12 3.21
N VAL A 484 8.57 -15.28 2.61
CA VAL A 484 7.86 -16.53 2.95
C VAL A 484 8.06 -16.85 4.43
N TYR A 485 9.30 -16.76 4.93
CA TYR A 485 9.59 -16.97 6.35
C TYR A 485 8.86 -15.96 7.25
N ARG A 486 8.80 -14.67 6.88
CA ARG A 486 8.19 -13.62 7.69
C ARG A 486 6.70 -13.80 7.87
N ASP A 487 5.96 -14.19 6.83
CA ASP A 487 4.51 -14.39 6.95
C ASP A 487 4.19 -15.55 7.91
N ARG A 488 4.96 -16.65 7.82
CA ARG A 488 4.88 -17.77 8.76
C ARG A 488 5.29 -17.38 10.18
N GLU A 489 6.42 -16.68 10.34
CA GLU A 489 6.95 -16.20 11.63
C GLU A 489 5.92 -15.32 12.35
N ARG A 490 5.24 -14.44 11.60
CA ARG A 490 4.25 -13.51 12.13
C ARG A 490 2.87 -14.12 12.25
N SER A 491 2.74 -15.45 12.10
CA SER A 491 1.48 -16.18 12.25
C SER A 491 0.36 -15.63 11.36
N VAL A 492 0.70 -15.05 10.21
CA VAL A 492 -0.28 -14.69 9.18
C VAL A 492 -0.77 -16.00 8.55
N ALA A 493 -2.09 -16.15 8.43
CA ALA A 493 -2.68 -17.34 7.84
C ALA A 493 -2.13 -17.61 6.44
N ARG A 494 -1.85 -18.88 6.13
CA ARG A 494 -1.54 -19.34 4.77
C ARG A 494 -2.73 -19.12 3.84
N TYR A 495 -2.53 -19.26 2.54
CA TYR A 495 -3.45 -18.75 1.53
C TYR A 495 -4.91 -19.19 1.73
N ASN A 496 -5.17 -20.48 1.95
CA ASN A 496 -6.55 -20.97 2.01
C ASN A 496 -7.26 -20.54 3.30
N GLU A 497 -6.57 -20.62 4.44
CA GLU A 497 -7.11 -20.13 5.72
C GLU A 497 -7.27 -18.61 5.73
N PHE A 498 -6.39 -17.89 5.04
CA PHE A 498 -6.52 -16.44 4.83
C PHE A 498 -7.80 -16.11 4.06
N ARG A 499 -8.10 -16.86 2.99
CA ARG A 499 -9.37 -16.73 2.24
C ARG A 499 -10.57 -17.02 3.14
N ARG A 500 -10.53 -18.08 3.96
CA ARG A 500 -11.61 -18.37 4.91
C ARG A 500 -11.81 -17.23 5.91
N GLY A 501 -10.72 -16.72 6.47
CA GLY A 501 -10.71 -15.57 7.37
C GLY A 501 -11.35 -14.34 6.75
N LEU A 502 -11.15 -14.13 5.44
CA LEU A 502 -11.76 -13.04 4.65
C LEU A 502 -13.11 -13.39 4.01
N LEU A 503 -13.78 -14.45 4.46
CA LEU A 503 -15.09 -14.84 3.95
C LEU A 503 -15.09 -15.06 2.42
N LEU A 504 -13.97 -15.54 1.88
CA LEU A 504 -13.77 -15.90 0.48
C LEU A 504 -13.76 -17.42 0.35
N ILE A 505 -14.44 -17.95 -0.67
CA ILE A 505 -14.54 -19.39 -0.89
C ILE A 505 -13.12 -19.97 -1.03
N PRO A 506 -12.72 -20.95 -0.19
CA PRO A 506 -11.41 -21.57 -0.28
C PRO A 506 -11.26 -22.38 -1.57
N ILE A 507 -10.02 -22.58 -2.01
CA ILE A 507 -9.71 -23.51 -3.10
C ILE A 507 -9.76 -24.94 -2.58
N SER A 508 -10.13 -25.87 -3.45
CA SER A 508 -10.14 -27.31 -3.15
C SER A 508 -9.07 -28.10 -3.90
N LYS A 509 -8.47 -27.47 -4.93
CA LYS A 509 -7.45 -28.00 -5.82
C LYS A 509 -6.74 -26.84 -6.54
N TRP A 510 -5.60 -27.11 -7.15
CA TRP A 510 -4.75 -26.09 -7.77
C TRP A 510 -5.42 -25.38 -8.97
N GLU A 511 -6.30 -26.06 -9.71
CA GLU A 511 -7.04 -25.48 -10.84
C GLU A 511 -8.09 -24.43 -10.41
N ASP A 512 -8.46 -24.40 -9.12
CA ASP A 512 -9.31 -23.33 -8.61
C ASP A 512 -8.52 -22.01 -8.46
N LEU A 513 -7.18 -22.08 -8.37
CA LEU A 513 -6.28 -20.94 -8.18
C LEU A 513 -5.80 -20.34 -9.52
N THR A 514 -5.40 -21.19 -10.47
CA THR A 514 -4.81 -20.78 -11.74
C THR A 514 -5.13 -21.76 -12.87
N ASP A 515 -5.14 -21.26 -14.11
CA ASP A 515 -5.29 -22.08 -15.32
C ASP A 515 -3.92 -22.46 -15.94
N ASP A 516 -2.81 -22.05 -15.33
CA ASP A 516 -1.45 -22.34 -15.83
C ASP A 516 -1.02 -23.76 -15.40
N GLU A 517 -1.00 -24.69 -16.36
CA GLU A 517 -0.63 -26.09 -16.13
C GLU A 517 0.83 -26.27 -15.66
N GLU A 518 1.75 -25.39 -16.04
CA GLU A 518 3.12 -25.44 -15.52
C GLU A 518 3.14 -25.02 -14.04
N ALA A 519 2.37 -24.00 -13.70
CA ALA A 519 2.28 -23.51 -12.32
C ALA A 519 1.68 -24.56 -11.41
N ILE A 520 0.61 -25.23 -11.86
CA ILE A 520 -0.04 -26.32 -11.11
C ILE A 520 0.97 -27.43 -10.81
N ARG A 521 1.74 -27.90 -11.79
CA ARG A 521 2.75 -28.96 -11.57
C ARG A 521 3.82 -28.56 -10.56
N GLU A 522 4.27 -27.31 -10.60
CA GLU A 522 5.32 -26.82 -9.68
C GLU A 522 4.76 -26.56 -8.27
N LEU A 523 3.48 -26.17 -8.16
CA LEU A 523 2.76 -26.11 -6.89
C LEU A 523 2.62 -27.50 -6.28
N GLU A 524 2.20 -28.50 -7.07
CA GLU A 524 2.14 -29.90 -6.66
C GLU A 524 3.51 -30.44 -6.24
N GLU A 525 4.59 -30.07 -6.95
CA GLU A 525 5.94 -30.49 -6.60
C GLU A 525 6.42 -29.90 -5.26
N VAL A 526 6.03 -28.66 -4.94
CA VAL A 526 6.47 -27.97 -3.72
C VAL A 526 5.57 -28.28 -2.51
N TYR A 527 4.26 -28.35 -2.70
CA TYR A 527 3.27 -28.47 -1.62
C TYR A 527 2.54 -29.82 -1.60
N GLY A 528 2.72 -30.68 -2.61
CA GLY A 528 1.94 -31.91 -2.76
C GLY A 528 0.49 -31.62 -3.16
N ASP A 529 -0.43 -32.47 -2.69
CA ASP A 529 -1.88 -32.28 -2.91
C ASP A 529 -2.53 -31.39 -1.82
N ASP A 530 -1.75 -30.91 -0.85
CA ASP A 530 -2.28 -30.18 0.31
C ASP A 530 -2.31 -28.66 0.06
N VAL A 531 -3.46 -28.18 -0.41
CA VAL A 531 -3.71 -26.75 -0.65
C VAL A 531 -3.69 -25.90 0.62
N GLU A 532 -3.77 -26.49 1.82
CA GLU A 532 -3.69 -25.76 3.09
C GLU A 532 -2.27 -25.30 3.41
N GLU A 533 -1.26 -26.00 2.86
CA GLU A 533 0.14 -25.64 3.02
C GLU A 533 0.59 -24.50 2.09
N LEU A 534 -0.24 -24.07 1.13
CA LEU A 534 0.10 -23.02 0.18
C LEU A 534 0.41 -21.69 0.90
N ASP A 535 1.64 -21.21 0.81
CA ASP A 535 2.03 -19.92 1.38
C ASP A 535 1.21 -18.77 0.80
N LEU A 536 0.89 -17.78 1.64
CA LEU A 536 0.09 -16.63 1.25
C LEU A 536 0.71 -15.90 0.05
N LEU A 537 2.00 -15.53 0.12
CA LEU A 537 2.68 -14.83 -0.97
C LEU A 537 2.57 -15.59 -2.30
N VAL A 538 2.79 -16.90 -2.30
CA VAL A 538 2.69 -17.73 -3.51
C VAL A 538 1.26 -17.73 -4.04
N GLY A 539 0.26 -17.93 -3.18
CA GLY A 539 -1.14 -17.89 -3.59
C GLY A 539 -1.57 -16.53 -4.15
N LEU A 540 -1.12 -15.41 -3.56
CA LEU A 540 -1.41 -14.07 -4.08
C LEU A 540 -0.79 -13.82 -5.47
N MET A 541 0.41 -14.35 -5.73
CA MET A 541 1.06 -14.24 -7.03
C MET A 541 0.40 -15.17 -8.07
N ALA A 542 0.04 -16.40 -7.67
CA ALA A 542 -0.54 -17.42 -8.55
C ALA A 542 -2.02 -17.19 -8.90
N GLU A 543 -2.78 -16.51 -8.03
CA GLU A 543 -4.22 -16.33 -8.19
C GLU A 543 -4.55 -15.63 -9.52
N LYS A 544 -5.46 -16.24 -10.29
CA LYS A 544 -5.96 -15.69 -11.54
C LYS A 544 -6.53 -14.27 -11.33
N LYS A 545 -5.91 -13.30 -11.99
CA LYS A 545 -6.30 -11.88 -11.83
C LYS A 545 -7.63 -11.58 -12.50
N ILE A 546 -8.44 -10.76 -11.82
CA ILE A 546 -9.59 -10.10 -12.43
C ILE A 546 -9.06 -9.19 -13.55
N LYS A 547 -9.72 -9.19 -14.72
CA LYS A 547 -9.31 -8.34 -15.85
C LYS A 547 -9.19 -6.86 -15.42
N GLY A 548 -8.00 -6.29 -15.62
CA GLY A 548 -7.67 -4.91 -15.23
C GLY A 548 -7.11 -4.78 -13.80
N PHE A 549 -7.10 -5.84 -12.99
CA PHE A 549 -6.42 -5.83 -11.70
C PHE A 549 -4.96 -6.24 -11.87
N ALA A 550 -4.06 -5.48 -11.27
CA ALA A 550 -2.66 -5.87 -11.12
C ALA A 550 -2.39 -6.74 -9.87
N ILE A 551 -3.39 -6.90 -8.99
CA ILE A 551 -3.33 -7.68 -7.74
C ILE A 551 -4.41 -8.76 -7.72
N SER A 552 -4.23 -9.78 -6.86
CA SER A 552 -5.25 -10.80 -6.60
C SER A 552 -6.52 -10.20 -5.96
N GLU A 553 -7.65 -10.89 -6.12
CA GLU A 553 -8.88 -10.55 -5.41
C GLU A 553 -8.69 -10.71 -3.90
N THR A 554 -7.96 -11.74 -3.48
CA THR A 554 -7.64 -11.97 -2.06
C THR A 554 -6.90 -10.76 -1.45
N ALA A 555 -5.88 -10.22 -2.12
CA ALA A 555 -5.20 -9.00 -1.68
C ALA A 555 -6.15 -7.79 -1.71
N PHE A 556 -6.99 -7.68 -2.76
CA PHE A 556 -7.94 -6.60 -2.91
C PHE A 556 -8.93 -6.50 -1.75
N ILE A 557 -9.36 -7.60 -1.13
CA ILE A 557 -10.28 -7.55 0.01
C ILE A 557 -9.65 -6.85 1.23
N ILE A 558 -8.36 -7.07 1.50
CA ILE A 558 -7.63 -6.29 2.51
C ILE A 558 -7.52 -4.83 2.10
N PHE A 559 -7.23 -4.53 0.82
CA PHE A 559 -7.19 -3.15 0.33
C PHE A 559 -8.54 -2.44 0.51
N LEU A 560 -9.66 -3.11 0.22
CA LEU A 560 -11.01 -2.58 0.29
C LEU A 560 -11.30 -1.99 1.68
N ILE A 561 -10.99 -2.74 2.73
CA ILE A 561 -11.18 -2.29 4.11
C ILE A 561 -10.06 -1.35 4.55
N MET A 562 -8.79 -1.73 4.39
CA MET A 562 -7.69 -0.98 4.99
C MET A 562 -7.47 0.38 4.31
N ALA A 563 -7.66 0.49 2.99
CA ALA A 563 -7.58 1.79 2.31
C ALA A 563 -8.72 2.74 2.72
N SER A 564 -9.92 2.20 2.97
CA SER A 564 -11.03 2.99 3.54
C SER A 564 -10.68 3.44 4.96
N ARG A 565 -10.20 2.50 5.79
CA ARG A 565 -9.83 2.71 7.19
C ARG A 565 -8.74 3.77 7.40
N ARG A 566 -7.72 3.82 6.53
CA ARG A 566 -6.66 4.86 6.57
C ARG A 566 -7.21 6.28 6.47
N LEU A 567 -8.34 6.46 5.78
CA LEU A 567 -8.99 7.78 5.64
C LEU A 567 -10.00 8.03 6.75
N GLU A 568 -10.93 7.10 6.97
CA GLU A 568 -12.05 7.35 7.87
C GLU A 568 -11.67 7.35 9.36
N ALA A 569 -10.59 6.68 9.76
CA ALA A 569 -10.16 6.65 11.16
C ALA A 569 -9.31 7.88 11.56
N ASP A 570 -8.84 8.67 10.59
CA ASP A 570 -7.94 9.80 10.81
C ASP A 570 -8.73 11.11 10.95
N ARG A 571 -8.49 11.87 12.03
CA ARG A 571 -9.13 13.18 12.22
C ARG A 571 -8.82 14.16 11.09
N PHE A 572 -7.61 14.12 10.55
CA PHE A 572 -7.16 15.08 9.53
C PHE A 572 -7.74 14.80 8.14
N PHE A 573 -8.34 13.62 7.94
CA PHE A 573 -9.18 13.34 6.77
C PHE A 573 -10.67 13.45 7.07
N THR A 574 -11.07 13.59 8.32
CA THR A 574 -12.48 13.65 8.74
C THR A 574 -12.79 14.96 9.47
N SER A 575 -12.88 14.95 10.81
CA SER A 575 -13.35 16.08 11.61
C SER A 575 -12.53 17.35 11.43
N ASN A 576 -11.24 17.21 11.15
CA ASN A 576 -10.28 18.28 10.95
C ASN A 576 -9.89 18.47 9.47
N PHE A 577 -10.60 17.85 8.52
CA PHE A 577 -10.42 18.15 7.09
C PHE A 577 -11.24 19.38 6.68
N ASN A 578 -10.75 20.56 7.08
CA ASN A 578 -11.45 21.84 6.90
C ASN A 578 -10.46 23.02 6.79
N GLU A 579 -10.97 24.20 6.42
CA GLU A 579 -10.16 25.41 6.24
C GLU A 579 -9.50 25.92 7.53
N GLU A 580 -10.03 25.60 8.72
CA GLU A 580 -9.42 26.01 9.99
C GLU A 580 -8.12 25.24 10.26
N ALA A 581 -8.14 23.92 10.06
CA ALA A 581 -6.97 23.08 10.23
C ALA A 581 -5.98 23.22 9.05
N TYR A 582 -6.46 23.38 7.82
CA TYR A 582 -5.59 23.39 6.64
C TYR A 582 -5.19 24.80 6.17
N THR A 583 -5.78 25.86 6.75
CA THR A 583 -5.94 27.19 6.13
C THR A 583 -6.81 27.13 4.87
N LYS A 584 -7.42 28.26 4.50
CA LYS A 584 -8.20 28.35 3.25
C LYS A 584 -7.35 28.00 2.02
N LYS A 585 -6.12 28.53 1.94
CA LYS A 585 -5.22 28.25 0.81
C LYS A 585 -4.70 26.82 0.78
N GLY A 586 -4.38 26.24 1.93
CA GLY A 586 -4.01 24.83 2.00
C GLY A 586 -5.16 23.90 1.63
N PHE A 587 -6.38 24.20 2.07
CA PHE A 587 -7.57 23.43 1.72
C PHE A 587 -7.90 23.53 0.22
N GLU A 588 -7.80 24.72 -0.37
CA GLU A 588 -7.90 24.96 -1.81
C GLU A 588 -6.86 24.14 -2.59
N TRP A 589 -5.62 24.08 -2.09
CA TRP A 589 -4.53 23.30 -2.71
C TRP A 589 -4.87 21.81 -2.79
N VAL A 590 -5.35 21.21 -1.70
CA VAL A 590 -5.79 19.80 -1.69
C VAL A 590 -6.98 19.60 -2.62
N ASN A 591 -7.96 20.50 -2.62
CA ASN A 591 -9.18 20.34 -3.42
C ASN A 591 -8.97 20.57 -4.92
N THR A 592 -7.90 21.23 -5.33
CA THR A 592 -7.55 21.49 -6.74
C THR A 592 -6.53 20.52 -7.32
N THR A 593 -5.79 19.78 -6.49
CA THR A 593 -4.84 18.75 -6.92
C THR A 593 -5.55 17.40 -7.04
N GLU A 594 -5.60 16.78 -8.21
CA GLU A 594 -6.34 15.52 -8.44
C GLU A 594 -5.45 14.31 -8.74
N SER A 595 -4.20 14.54 -9.14
CA SER A 595 -3.34 13.49 -9.71
C SER A 595 -1.86 13.74 -9.45
N LEU A 596 -1.02 12.72 -9.62
CA LEU A 596 0.43 12.89 -9.60
C LEU A 596 0.90 13.79 -10.76
N LYS A 597 0.18 13.75 -11.89
CA LYS A 597 0.42 14.66 -13.02
C LYS A 597 0.40 16.13 -12.56
N ASP A 598 -0.59 16.54 -11.76
CA ASP A 598 -0.72 17.92 -11.31
C ASP A 598 0.48 18.35 -10.45
N VAL A 599 0.98 17.45 -9.60
CA VAL A 599 2.17 17.69 -8.77
C VAL A 599 3.43 17.80 -9.64
N ILE A 600 3.63 16.86 -10.58
CA ILE A 600 4.79 16.92 -11.50
C ILE A 600 4.71 18.19 -12.37
N GLU A 601 3.54 18.54 -12.89
CA GLU A 601 3.34 19.72 -13.74
C GLU A 601 3.60 21.03 -13.00
N ARG A 602 3.30 21.09 -11.70
CA ARG A 602 3.57 22.25 -10.85
C ARG A 602 5.07 22.57 -10.74
N HIS A 603 5.90 21.52 -10.65
CA HIS A 603 7.36 21.66 -10.46
C HIS A 603 8.16 21.52 -11.75
N TYR A 604 7.64 20.78 -12.73
CA TYR A 604 8.29 20.43 -13.99
C TYR A 604 7.29 20.45 -15.16
N PRO A 605 6.71 21.61 -15.51
CA PRO A 605 5.65 21.70 -16.52
C PRO A 605 6.09 21.19 -17.90
N GLU A 606 7.35 21.45 -18.27
CA GLU A 606 7.89 21.02 -19.56
C GLU A 606 8.08 19.49 -19.64
N LEU A 607 8.26 18.78 -18.51
CA LEU A 607 8.35 17.30 -18.51
C LEU A 607 7.03 16.68 -18.98
N ILE A 608 5.93 17.06 -18.36
CA ILE A 608 4.59 16.53 -18.69
C ILE A 608 4.21 16.91 -20.12
N LYS A 609 4.40 18.17 -20.49
CA LYS A 609 4.08 18.67 -21.82
C LYS A 609 4.83 17.91 -22.91
N LYS A 610 6.15 17.72 -22.73
CA LYS A 610 7.03 17.12 -23.75
C LYS A 610 6.94 15.58 -23.79
N TRP A 611 6.78 14.92 -22.65
CA TRP A 611 7.03 13.47 -22.55
C TRP A 611 5.84 12.61 -22.13
N MET A 612 4.75 13.18 -21.61
CA MET A 612 3.62 12.39 -21.13
C MET A 612 2.43 12.49 -22.07
N ASN A 613 2.02 11.36 -22.65
CA ASN A 613 0.86 11.22 -23.52
C ASN A 613 -0.34 10.59 -22.81
N SER A 614 -0.10 9.75 -21.80
CA SER A 614 -1.11 9.16 -20.94
C SER A 614 -1.89 10.19 -20.12
N ALA A 615 -3.07 9.80 -19.64
CA ALA A 615 -3.90 10.65 -18.77
C ALA A 615 -3.40 10.69 -17.32
N SER A 616 -2.98 9.53 -16.79
CA SER A 616 -2.34 9.41 -15.48
C SER A 616 -0.82 9.34 -15.63
N ALA A 617 -0.10 9.88 -14.65
CA ALA A 617 1.35 9.75 -14.56
C ALA A 617 1.80 8.34 -14.12
N PHE A 618 0.89 7.47 -13.69
CA PHE A 618 1.16 6.08 -13.30
C PHE A 618 0.95 5.07 -14.44
N THR A 619 0.23 5.44 -15.50
CA THR A 619 0.16 4.69 -16.76
C THR A 619 1.48 4.86 -17.53
N VAL A 620 1.88 3.91 -18.37
CA VAL A 620 3.08 4.09 -19.22
C VAL A 620 2.88 5.31 -20.15
N TRP A 621 3.84 6.23 -20.15
CA TRP A 621 3.65 7.60 -20.64
C TRP A 621 3.44 7.72 -22.14
N ASP A 622 3.91 6.78 -22.95
CA ASP A 622 3.67 6.73 -24.40
C ASP A 622 2.39 5.97 -24.78
N SER A 623 1.56 5.62 -23.79
CA SER A 623 0.23 5.05 -24.02
C SER A 623 -0.61 5.96 -24.91
N PRO A 624 -1.38 5.41 -25.86
CA PRO A 624 -2.31 6.20 -26.64
C PRO A 624 -3.39 6.80 -25.70
N PRO A 625 -3.97 7.96 -26.08
CA PRO A 625 -5.04 8.56 -25.29
C PRO A 625 -6.23 7.58 -25.17
N GLU A 626 -6.77 7.44 -23.96
CA GLU A 626 -7.95 6.60 -23.73
C GLU A 626 -9.14 7.11 -24.55
N SER A 627 -9.82 6.21 -25.24
CA SER A 627 -11.04 6.57 -25.95
C SER A 627 -12.16 6.88 -24.95
N HIS A 628 -12.89 7.96 -25.21
CA HIS A 628 -14.03 8.30 -24.38
C HIS A 628 -15.12 7.21 -24.48
N ASN A 629 -15.49 6.61 -23.35
CA ASN A 629 -16.65 5.73 -23.27
C ASN A 629 -17.91 6.58 -22.96
N PRO A 630 -18.86 6.70 -23.92
CA PRO A 630 -20.03 7.57 -23.77
C PRO A 630 -21.05 7.04 -22.77
N ILE A 631 -20.96 5.78 -22.36
CA ILE A 631 -21.87 5.19 -21.36
C ILE A 631 -21.55 5.83 -20.00
N PRO A 632 -22.55 6.35 -19.26
CA PRO A 632 -22.35 6.88 -17.92
C PRO A 632 -21.68 5.87 -17.00
N LEU A 633 -20.66 6.30 -16.24
CA LEU A 633 -19.78 5.42 -15.46
C LEU A 633 -20.53 4.37 -14.64
N TYR A 634 -21.55 4.79 -13.88
CA TYR A 634 -22.31 3.88 -13.01
C TYR A 634 -23.18 2.85 -13.76
N LEU A 635 -23.42 3.05 -15.06
CA LEU A 635 -24.23 2.16 -15.91
C LEU A 635 -23.38 1.27 -16.83
N ARG A 636 -22.05 1.39 -16.79
CA ARG A 636 -21.15 0.56 -17.59
C ARG A 636 -21.24 -0.89 -17.15
N VAL A 637 -21.12 -1.80 -18.11
CA VAL A 637 -21.06 -3.24 -17.88
C VAL A 637 -19.67 -3.72 -18.31
N PRO A 638 -18.89 -4.34 -17.41
CA PRO A 638 -17.59 -4.91 -17.74
C PRO A 638 -17.68 -5.90 -18.90
N LYS A 639 -16.69 -5.88 -19.80
CA LYS A 639 -16.61 -6.76 -20.97
C LYS A 639 -15.66 -7.93 -20.76
#